data_AF-A0A934FQI9-F1
#
_entry.id   AF-A0A934FQI9-F1
#
_cell.length_a   1.000
_cell.length_b   1.000
_cell.length_c   1.000
_cell.angle_alpha   90.00
_cell.angle_beta   90.00
_cell.angle_gamma   90.00
#
_symmetry.space_group_name_H-M   'P 1'
#
loop_
_entity.id
_entity.type
_entity.pdbx_description
1 polymer ?
#
loop_
_entity_poly.entity_id
_entity_poly.type
_entity_poly.pdbx_seq_one_letter_code
_entity_poly.pdbx_strand_id
1 'polypeptide(L)'
;MLTFRTAFLLAALAGSLSSQVPLAGEVYDGHGGPLLSGVVYHATNSLNVPAGQTLTAQSGAVVKFQTQSFTVSGTLNCLGTGANPVIFTSIHDDAAGGDTNGNGNATTPAPGQWYGMAFLAASSASSLQHAIVRYTGAGGWAAARVFGASPSFANCSISDASNGGLHLDSAARPAMSAGNFANILGDPAVRGASFAAVPGFTGNTVTNSPGRGYLRIDDTGITSAVSITADNCLGGALVDNGNVEVAAGASLTLGAGVVLKSYGTSTFTVYGTLVSNGTAGAPVAITSYRDDSWGGDTNGDGSATSGAPSQWYGMAFYATSSACVLQHTVVRCTGAGGWPAAFVQGSSPTLTNCTISDVGNGGLQLDSAARPTVSACTFANILGDPAVRGASFPAVPGFTGNTVMNSPGRGYLRIDDTSITTAVSITADNCLGGALVDYGNVDVAAGASLTLGAGVVLKAYATNTFTVYGTLVSNGTAVAPVVITSYRDDDHGGDTNGDGATTSAAPLQWYGMGFYGTASACVLEQTIVRCTGAGGWPAMRVLGCGPTLTDCTIRDAASGGLQLDTAARPSVRGCSFMNVLGHPAVRGASFEAVAGFVDNTAVACPGGGYLRVDAGSIAGAAVIGRENCMGGAVVLGTNAVVESTGSLTLSAGANLKVASTLTIRVYGHLLTYGPSAITSIHDDVYGGDTNGNGNATSAAANQWYGLRVESTGFGAIDGLVVRCAGAGGWPGVASYSTSMALFRSRCELIGDTGFEIVAALAASDLVAFLCTGSGFSLGGGGFDLRRCTAAYNFSRGFVRSGGAWTANVSSALAFGNAGLGFDGFASGEIRYSNGSGITGGTGNLNSDPFFVDAAAGDLRLAPTSPCIDAGDPFDAPIGMDRLGFPRFLDGDLDSVQRVDIGANEYDNCLVFAGGNTVPGGSVTITTLSTPPIFVAVLVMGLPSSSGLPLLNFGGIWIDMTGPFDTVVWPANGAIAIPIPAGLSTPLSFSFQLVGLANPWMRGNASNPATITIE
;
A
#
# COMPACT_ATOMS: atom_id res chain seq x y z
N MET A 1 44.50 55.46 -81.05
CA MET A 1 45.48 55.42 -82.16
C MET A 1 46.35 54.19 -81.91
N LEU A 2 46.33 53.08 -82.64
CA LEU A 2 45.86 52.67 -83.98
C LEU A 2 45.34 51.20 -83.79
N THR A 3 44.05 50.83 -83.91
CA THR A 3 43.20 50.49 -85.08
C THR A 3 43.71 49.51 -86.16
N PHE A 4 42.97 48.37 -86.25
CA PHE A 4 42.40 47.73 -87.45
C PHE A 4 43.26 46.84 -88.37
N ARG A 5 42.80 45.72 -88.97
CA ARG A 5 41.52 44.96 -89.00
C ARG A 5 41.75 43.64 -89.78
N THR A 6 41.13 42.54 -89.31
CA THR A 6 40.28 41.53 -90.02
C THR A 6 40.56 41.17 -91.50
N ALA A 7 40.38 39.95 -92.01
CA ALA A 7 39.24 39.05 -91.75
C ALA A 7 39.45 37.62 -92.31
N PHE A 8 38.87 36.63 -91.59
CA PHE A 8 38.00 35.54 -92.07
C PHE A 8 38.18 35.01 -93.52
N LEU A 9 38.45 33.70 -93.66
CA LEU A 9 37.41 32.67 -93.80
C LEU A 9 38.01 31.31 -94.22
N LEU A 10 38.12 30.36 -93.29
CA LEU A 10 37.87 28.95 -93.57
C LEU A 10 37.38 28.28 -92.28
N ALA A 11 36.08 28.42 -92.02
CA ALA A 11 35.37 27.64 -91.01
C ALA A 11 34.70 26.46 -91.70
N ALA A 12 35.04 25.24 -91.28
CA ALA A 12 34.11 24.12 -91.01
C ALA A 12 34.89 22.80 -90.98
N LEU A 13 34.64 21.99 -89.94
CA LEU A 13 35.12 20.61 -89.70
C LEU A 13 36.57 20.44 -89.23
N ALA A 14 36.83 20.84 -87.98
CA ALA A 14 37.61 20.04 -87.04
C ALA A 14 37.23 20.50 -85.63
N GLY A 15 36.38 19.74 -84.95
CA GLY A 15 36.19 19.91 -83.52
C GLY A 15 37.55 19.75 -82.83
N SER A 16 37.92 20.72 -82.01
CA SER A 16 39.16 20.69 -81.24
C SER A 16 39.11 19.54 -80.23
N LEU A 17 39.66 18.38 -80.62
CA LEU A 17 40.01 17.31 -79.69
C LEU A 17 40.96 17.89 -78.65
N SER A 18 40.53 17.96 -77.38
CA SER A 18 41.50 18.10 -76.28
C SER A 18 42.43 16.87 -76.34
N SER A 19 43.74 17.08 -76.20
CA SER A 19 44.68 15.95 -76.22
C SER A 19 44.53 15.14 -74.94
N GLN A 20 43.69 14.11 -74.97
CA GLN A 20 43.58 13.14 -73.88
C GLN A 20 44.84 12.27 -73.82
N VAL A 21 45.33 12.00 -72.61
CA VAL A 21 46.48 11.10 -72.39
C VAL A 21 45.95 9.68 -72.09
N PRO A 22 46.25 8.67 -72.90
CA PRO A 22 45.81 7.30 -72.62
C PRO A 22 46.53 6.73 -71.39
N LEU A 23 45.78 6.08 -70.50
CA LEU A 23 46.29 5.29 -69.37
C LEU A 23 45.81 3.84 -69.47
N ALA A 24 46.69 2.88 -69.19
CA ALA A 24 46.34 1.47 -69.16
C ALA A 24 47.29 0.68 -68.26
N GLY A 25 46.77 -0.34 -67.57
CA GLY A 25 47.60 -1.25 -66.79
C GLY A 25 48.22 -0.58 -65.57
N GLU A 26 49.53 -0.79 -65.36
CA GLU A 26 50.23 -0.24 -64.20
C GLU A 26 50.50 1.26 -64.34
N VAL A 27 50.08 2.04 -63.34
CA VAL A 27 50.22 3.50 -63.30
C VAL A 27 50.82 3.94 -61.96
N TYR A 28 51.94 4.65 -62.00
CA TYR A 28 52.63 5.22 -60.84
C TYR A 28 53.63 6.30 -61.30
N ASP A 29 54.18 7.10 -60.37
CA ASP A 29 55.02 8.25 -60.70
C ASP A 29 56.28 7.89 -61.51
N GLY A 30 56.77 6.65 -61.37
CA GLY A 30 57.89 6.09 -62.15
C GLY A 30 57.50 5.45 -63.49
N HIS A 31 56.20 5.30 -63.79
CA HIS A 31 55.67 4.70 -65.00
C HIS A 31 54.44 5.46 -65.51
N GLY A 32 54.71 6.44 -66.39
CA GLY A 32 53.72 7.39 -66.90
C GLY A 32 53.75 8.76 -66.22
N GLY A 33 54.52 8.93 -65.14
CA GLY A 33 54.62 10.19 -64.39
C GLY A 33 53.41 10.44 -63.48
N PRO A 34 53.46 11.49 -62.63
CA PRO A 34 52.28 11.92 -61.88
C PRO A 34 51.18 12.40 -62.83
N LEU A 35 49.91 12.31 -62.40
CA LEU A 35 48.79 12.90 -63.14
C LEU A 35 48.86 14.42 -62.98
N LEU A 36 49.10 15.12 -64.08
CA LEU A 36 49.41 16.55 -64.09
C LEU A 36 48.16 17.42 -63.98
N SER A 37 48.35 18.61 -63.41
CA SER A 37 47.30 19.61 -63.25
C SER A 37 46.66 20.01 -64.58
N GLY A 38 45.33 20.00 -64.64
CA GLY A 38 44.54 20.40 -65.82
C GLY A 38 44.56 19.42 -67.00
N VAL A 39 45.20 18.25 -66.85
CA VAL A 39 45.28 17.23 -67.90
C VAL A 39 44.13 16.23 -67.78
N VAL A 40 43.55 15.87 -68.93
CA VAL A 40 42.53 14.83 -69.06
C VAL A 40 43.19 13.53 -69.49
N TYR A 41 42.99 12.50 -68.68
CA TYR A 41 43.47 11.14 -68.90
C TYR A 41 42.30 10.21 -69.23
N HIS A 42 42.48 9.31 -70.19
CA HIS A 42 41.48 8.32 -70.58
C HIS A 42 42.01 6.91 -70.29
N ALA A 43 41.33 6.20 -69.39
CA ALA A 43 41.65 4.81 -69.07
C ALA A 43 41.17 3.87 -70.19
N THR A 44 42.09 3.43 -71.05
CA THR A 44 41.80 2.49 -72.15
C THR A 44 41.77 1.03 -71.68
N ASN A 45 42.27 0.74 -70.48
CA ASN A 45 42.13 -0.53 -69.76
C ASN A 45 42.06 -0.27 -68.25
N SER A 46 41.70 -1.27 -67.45
CA SER A 46 41.75 -1.14 -65.98
C SER A 46 43.12 -0.70 -65.50
N LEU A 47 43.12 0.19 -64.50
CA LEU A 47 44.31 0.80 -63.94
C LEU A 47 44.69 0.09 -62.64
N ASN A 48 46.00 -0.06 -62.39
CA ASN A 48 46.54 -0.60 -61.14
C ASN A 48 47.70 0.26 -60.64
N VAL A 49 47.66 0.72 -59.39
CA VAL A 49 48.86 1.20 -58.68
C VAL A 49 49.49 -0.01 -57.98
N PRO A 50 50.66 -0.51 -58.41
CA PRO A 50 51.27 -1.70 -57.81
C PRO A 50 51.69 -1.48 -56.35
N ALA A 51 51.79 -2.56 -55.58
CA ALA A 51 52.24 -2.49 -54.18
C ALA A 51 53.64 -1.86 -54.07
N GLY A 52 53.81 -0.98 -53.07
CA GLY A 52 55.05 -0.22 -52.87
C GLY A 52 55.26 0.96 -53.82
N GLN A 53 54.42 1.12 -54.85
CA GLN A 53 54.47 2.28 -55.75
C GLN A 53 53.50 3.39 -55.32
N THR A 54 53.77 4.61 -55.75
CA THR A 54 52.91 5.78 -55.52
C THR A 54 52.48 6.39 -56.84
N LEU A 55 51.19 6.69 -56.98
CA LEU A 55 50.66 7.55 -58.03
C LEU A 55 50.20 8.86 -57.40
N THR A 56 50.80 9.96 -57.83
CA THR A 56 50.43 11.31 -57.42
C THR A 56 49.49 11.94 -58.45
N ALA A 57 48.31 12.38 -58.02
CA ALA A 57 47.39 13.16 -58.84
C ALA A 57 47.38 14.62 -58.39
N GLN A 58 47.89 15.51 -59.25
CA GLN A 58 47.94 16.95 -58.97
C GLN A 58 46.55 17.60 -59.09
N SER A 59 46.37 18.73 -58.40
CA SER A 59 45.14 19.52 -58.42
C SER A 59 44.62 19.78 -59.85
N GLY A 60 43.35 19.47 -60.12
CA GLY A 60 42.73 19.65 -61.43
C GLY A 60 42.98 18.53 -62.45
N ALA A 61 43.67 17.44 -62.09
CA ALA A 61 43.78 16.26 -62.94
C ALA A 61 42.40 15.57 -63.10
N VAL A 62 42.08 15.12 -64.31
CA VAL A 62 40.81 14.42 -64.63
C VAL A 62 41.11 13.05 -65.23
N VAL A 63 40.55 11.97 -64.67
CA VAL A 63 40.67 10.61 -65.19
C VAL A 63 39.30 10.06 -65.55
N LYS A 64 39.16 9.62 -66.80
CA LYS A 64 37.90 9.17 -67.38
C LYS A 64 37.90 7.68 -67.72
N PHE A 65 36.80 7.01 -67.39
CA PHE A 65 36.61 5.57 -67.54
C PHE A 65 35.36 5.27 -68.37
N GLN A 66 35.38 4.23 -69.20
CA GLN A 66 34.17 3.76 -69.88
C GLN A 66 33.54 2.61 -69.10
N THR A 67 34.25 1.47 -68.96
CA THR A 67 33.80 0.27 -68.23
C THR A 67 34.94 -0.34 -67.40
N GLN A 68 36.02 0.42 -67.19
CA GLN A 68 37.22 -0.03 -66.51
C GLN A 68 37.09 0.12 -64.98
N SER A 69 38.01 -0.53 -64.25
CA SER A 69 38.19 -0.37 -62.80
C SER A 69 39.51 0.31 -62.48
N PHE A 70 39.62 0.90 -61.29
CA PHE A 70 40.87 1.46 -60.79
C PHE A 70 41.27 0.80 -59.46
N THR A 71 42.27 -0.07 -59.50
CA THR A 71 42.80 -0.77 -58.33
C THR A 71 44.03 -0.05 -57.77
N VAL A 72 44.08 0.11 -56.46
CA VAL A 72 45.20 0.71 -55.71
C VAL A 72 45.73 -0.36 -54.76
N SER A 73 46.83 -1.00 -55.17
CA SER A 73 47.59 -1.94 -54.34
C SER A 73 48.79 -1.25 -53.64
N GLY A 74 49.19 -0.07 -54.12
CA GLY A 74 50.19 0.83 -53.51
C GLY A 74 49.53 2.08 -52.93
N THR A 75 50.09 3.25 -53.19
CA THR A 75 49.61 4.54 -52.64
C THR A 75 49.02 5.43 -53.73
N LEU A 76 47.80 5.94 -53.53
CA LEU A 76 47.24 7.02 -54.33
C LEU A 76 47.24 8.33 -53.53
N ASN A 77 47.91 9.35 -54.03
CA ASN A 77 47.99 10.67 -53.40
C ASN A 77 47.31 11.73 -54.28
N CYS A 78 46.09 12.14 -53.95
CA CYS A 78 45.38 13.22 -54.64
C CYS A 78 45.56 14.55 -53.92
N LEU A 79 46.21 15.50 -54.60
CA LEU A 79 46.51 16.84 -54.12
C LEU A 79 45.48 17.86 -54.63
N GLY A 80 44.19 17.53 -54.56
CA GLY A 80 43.12 18.41 -55.00
C GLY A 80 42.95 19.63 -54.09
N THR A 81 42.27 20.66 -54.60
CA THR A 81 41.85 21.84 -53.83
C THR A 81 40.37 22.12 -54.05
N GLY A 82 39.72 22.89 -53.18
CA GLY A 82 38.31 23.26 -53.36
C GLY A 82 38.02 23.99 -54.68
N ALA A 83 39.00 24.71 -55.24
CA ALA A 83 38.89 25.35 -56.55
C ALA A 83 39.18 24.39 -57.71
N ASN A 84 40.12 23.46 -57.52
CA ASN A 84 40.61 22.55 -58.56
C ASN A 84 40.67 21.11 -58.01
N PRO A 85 39.52 20.41 -57.95
CA PRO A 85 39.47 19.04 -57.45
C PRO A 85 40.18 18.05 -58.40
N VAL A 86 40.56 16.88 -57.89
CA VAL A 86 40.95 15.73 -58.73
C VAL A 86 39.69 14.95 -59.08
N ILE A 87 39.42 14.69 -60.36
CA ILE A 87 38.14 14.12 -60.79
C ILE A 87 38.34 12.72 -61.41
N PHE A 88 37.66 11.72 -60.87
CA PHE A 88 37.53 10.37 -61.42
C PHE A 88 36.08 10.16 -61.90
N THR A 89 35.88 9.97 -63.20
CA THR A 89 34.53 10.05 -63.79
C THR A 89 34.35 9.21 -65.05
N SER A 90 33.15 9.20 -65.63
CA SER A 90 32.87 8.55 -66.91
C SER A 90 33.49 9.29 -68.10
N ILE A 91 33.79 8.58 -69.18
CA ILE A 91 34.12 9.18 -70.48
C ILE A 91 32.98 10.04 -71.04
N HIS A 92 31.73 9.77 -70.62
CA HIS A 92 30.53 10.51 -71.02
C HIS A 92 30.31 11.81 -70.23
N ASP A 93 31.20 12.13 -69.27
CA ASP A 93 31.09 13.33 -68.44
C ASP A 93 31.80 14.52 -69.08
N ASP A 94 31.08 15.24 -69.93
CA ASP A 94 31.61 16.42 -70.63
C ASP A 94 31.88 17.60 -69.68
N ALA A 95 31.20 17.64 -68.52
CA ALA A 95 31.36 18.70 -67.54
C ALA A 95 32.75 18.68 -66.86
N ALA A 96 33.43 17.53 -66.85
CA ALA A 96 34.80 17.40 -66.36
C ALA A 96 35.77 17.30 -67.54
N GLY A 97 36.48 18.37 -67.91
CA GLY A 97 37.54 18.30 -68.92
C GLY A 97 37.09 18.15 -70.39
N GLY A 98 35.79 18.29 -70.69
CA GLY A 98 35.24 18.33 -72.06
C GLY A 98 34.95 16.97 -72.70
N ASP A 99 34.41 16.99 -73.92
CA ASP A 99 33.98 15.80 -74.69
C ASP A 99 35.17 14.90 -75.06
N THR A 100 35.29 13.77 -74.35
CA THR A 100 36.45 12.86 -74.42
C THR A 100 36.21 11.68 -75.37
N ASN A 101 34.95 11.30 -75.57
CA ASN A 101 34.49 10.30 -76.53
C ASN A 101 34.17 10.88 -77.91
N GLY A 102 34.24 12.21 -78.09
CA GLY A 102 34.14 12.91 -79.36
C GLY A 102 32.75 12.86 -79.99
N ASN A 103 31.71 12.70 -79.18
CA ASN A 103 30.34 12.53 -79.68
C ASN A 103 29.43 13.74 -79.45
N GLY A 104 29.99 14.87 -79.00
CA GLY A 104 29.24 16.04 -78.55
C GLY A 104 28.26 15.67 -77.43
N ASN A 105 27.10 16.32 -77.38
CA ASN A 105 26.10 16.05 -76.33
C ASN A 105 25.26 14.78 -76.58
N ALA A 106 25.73 13.82 -77.40
CA ALA A 106 24.94 12.66 -77.81
C ALA A 106 24.75 11.62 -76.69
N THR A 107 25.62 11.61 -75.69
CA THR A 107 25.49 10.79 -74.48
C THR A 107 25.60 11.66 -73.24
N THR A 108 24.72 11.45 -72.27
CA THR A 108 24.83 12.08 -70.94
C THR A 108 25.43 11.09 -69.93
N PRO A 109 26.23 11.56 -68.96
CA PRO A 109 26.76 10.68 -67.94
C PRO A 109 25.62 10.17 -67.03
N ALA A 110 25.72 8.93 -66.56
CA ALA A 110 24.71 8.26 -65.76
C ALA A 110 25.37 7.31 -64.74
N PRO A 111 24.74 7.06 -63.58
CA PRO A 111 25.24 6.08 -62.61
C PRO A 111 25.47 4.69 -63.23
N GLY A 112 26.56 4.03 -62.82
CA GLY A 112 26.88 2.67 -63.24
C GLY A 112 27.65 2.55 -64.57
N GLN A 113 28.23 3.63 -65.08
CA GLN A 113 28.97 3.61 -66.33
C GLN A 113 30.30 2.85 -66.20
N TRP A 114 31.08 3.10 -65.15
CA TRP A 114 32.33 2.38 -64.87
C TRP A 114 32.30 1.68 -63.49
N TYR A 115 33.22 0.75 -63.22
CA TYR A 115 33.15 -0.07 -62.01
C TYR A 115 33.35 0.77 -60.74
N GLY A 116 34.43 1.53 -60.66
CA GLY A 116 34.82 2.27 -59.45
C GLY A 116 36.26 1.96 -59.04
N MET A 117 36.59 2.34 -57.81
CA MET A 117 37.93 2.22 -57.24
C MET A 117 38.01 1.07 -56.23
N ALA A 118 39.17 0.42 -56.11
CA ALA A 118 39.43 -0.60 -55.09
C ALA A 118 40.77 -0.35 -54.39
N PHE A 119 40.74 -0.13 -53.09
CA PHE A 119 41.89 0.00 -52.20
C PHE A 119 42.15 -1.34 -51.52
N LEU A 120 43.29 -1.96 -51.80
CA LEU A 120 43.68 -3.26 -51.24
C LEU A 120 44.61 -3.11 -50.04
N ALA A 121 44.91 -4.20 -49.32
CA ALA A 121 45.53 -4.17 -48.00
C ALA A 121 46.81 -3.33 -47.84
N ALA A 122 47.61 -3.15 -48.90
CA ALA A 122 48.83 -2.34 -48.88
C ALA A 122 48.62 -0.84 -49.17
N SER A 123 47.36 -0.38 -49.26
CA SER A 123 47.01 0.98 -49.70
C SER A 123 46.65 1.99 -48.62
N SER A 124 46.87 1.65 -47.33
CA SER A 124 46.54 2.53 -46.20
C SER A 124 47.24 3.89 -46.21
N ALA A 125 48.38 4.02 -46.91
CA ALA A 125 49.07 5.31 -47.06
C ALA A 125 48.38 6.27 -48.06
N SER A 126 47.33 5.82 -48.77
CA SER A 126 46.62 6.66 -49.74
C SER A 126 45.92 7.83 -49.06
N SER A 127 46.04 9.01 -49.67
CA SER A 127 45.41 10.25 -49.21
C SER A 127 44.75 10.96 -50.37
N LEU A 128 43.44 11.16 -50.26
CA LEU A 128 42.64 11.83 -51.26
C LEU A 128 42.12 13.14 -50.67
N GLN A 129 42.63 14.27 -51.17
CA GLN A 129 42.16 15.60 -50.78
C GLN A 129 41.37 16.22 -51.94
N HIS A 130 40.16 16.71 -51.66
CA HIS A 130 39.27 17.32 -52.66
C HIS A 130 39.14 16.49 -53.94
N ALA A 131 38.95 15.17 -53.78
CA ALA A 131 38.71 14.28 -54.91
C ALA A 131 37.19 14.13 -55.17
N ILE A 132 36.81 14.04 -56.44
CA ILE A 132 35.45 13.76 -56.88
C ILE A 132 35.45 12.41 -57.59
N VAL A 133 34.63 11.48 -57.13
CA VAL A 133 34.41 10.17 -57.74
C VAL A 133 32.95 10.07 -58.14
N ARG A 134 32.63 9.94 -59.43
CA ARG A 134 31.24 9.92 -59.90
C ARG A 134 30.93 9.00 -61.08
N TYR A 135 29.64 8.70 -61.25
CA TYR A 135 29.08 7.83 -62.30
C TYR A 135 29.56 6.36 -62.24
N THR A 136 29.87 5.90 -61.03
CA THR A 136 30.36 4.55 -60.73
C THR A 136 29.24 3.53 -60.52
N GLY A 137 29.61 2.25 -60.46
CA GLY A 137 28.77 1.17 -59.96
C GLY A 137 28.43 0.08 -60.96
N ALA A 138 29.16 0.03 -62.09
CA ALA A 138 29.07 -1.09 -63.01
C ALA A 138 29.33 -2.42 -62.28
N GLY A 139 28.59 -3.47 -62.64
CA GLY A 139 28.71 -4.79 -62.01
C GLY A 139 28.45 -4.83 -60.50
N GLY A 140 27.67 -3.88 -59.96
CA GLY A 140 27.34 -3.82 -58.52
C GLY A 140 28.48 -3.34 -57.63
N TRP A 141 29.44 -2.60 -58.19
CA TRP A 141 30.52 -2.01 -57.40
C TRP A 141 30.05 -0.79 -56.60
N ALA A 142 30.56 -0.64 -55.38
CA ALA A 142 30.49 0.65 -54.72
C ALA A 142 31.50 1.60 -55.39
N ALA A 143 31.30 2.92 -55.27
CA ALA A 143 32.20 3.91 -55.87
C ALA A 143 33.65 3.71 -55.44
N ALA A 144 33.90 3.38 -54.17
CA ALA A 144 35.16 2.82 -53.73
C ALA A 144 34.97 1.61 -52.80
N ARG A 145 35.77 0.57 -53.03
CA ARG A 145 35.88 -0.61 -52.17
C ARG A 145 37.18 -0.53 -51.38
N VAL A 146 37.15 -0.80 -50.08
CA VAL A 146 38.32 -0.78 -49.20
C VAL A 146 38.41 -2.13 -48.52
N PHE A 147 39.50 -2.86 -48.77
CA PHE A 147 39.70 -4.21 -48.29
C PHE A 147 41.02 -4.33 -47.53
N GLY A 148 40.95 -4.49 -46.20
CA GLY A 148 42.10 -4.58 -45.31
C GLY A 148 42.98 -3.33 -45.25
N ALA A 149 42.44 -2.17 -45.60
CA ALA A 149 43.18 -0.91 -45.71
C ALA A 149 42.50 0.27 -44.98
N SER A 150 43.27 1.34 -44.77
CA SER A 150 42.83 2.56 -44.06
C SER A 150 43.18 3.86 -44.81
N PRO A 151 42.74 4.03 -46.07
CA PRO A 151 42.98 5.27 -46.81
C PRO A 151 42.24 6.47 -46.18
N SER A 152 42.75 7.68 -46.44
CA SER A 152 42.12 8.93 -46.00
C SER A 152 41.43 9.69 -47.14
N PHE A 153 40.22 10.18 -46.90
CA PHE A 153 39.42 11.02 -47.78
C PHE A 153 39.08 12.31 -47.05
N ALA A 154 39.56 13.46 -47.54
CA ALA A 154 39.31 14.76 -46.94
C ALA A 154 38.68 15.70 -47.95
N ASN A 155 37.49 16.23 -47.63
CA ASN A 155 36.72 17.11 -48.52
C ASN A 155 36.39 16.45 -49.88
N CYS A 156 36.21 15.13 -49.89
CA CYS A 156 35.92 14.38 -51.11
C CYS A 156 34.41 14.27 -51.37
N SER A 157 34.02 14.19 -52.64
CA SER A 157 32.65 13.94 -53.06
C SER A 157 32.55 12.59 -53.77
N ILE A 158 31.68 11.72 -53.28
CA ILE A 158 31.28 10.47 -53.94
C ILE A 158 29.85 10.67 -54.42
N SER A 159 29.63 10.71 -55.73
CA SER A 159 28.30 11.00 -56.28
C SER A 159 27.85 10.10 -57.43
N ASP A 160 26.54 10.05 -57.65
CA ASP A 160 25.94 9.41 -58.84
C ASP A 160 26.37 7.95 -58.99
N ALA A 161 26.35 7.21 -57.88
CA ALA A 161 26.72 5.81 -57.83
C ALA A 161 25.46 4.93 -57.96
N SER A 162 25.45 4.00 -58.92
CA SER A 162 24.30 3.11 -59.12
C SER A 162 24.14 2.07 -58.01
N ASN A 163 25.18 1.88 -57.19
CA ASN A 163 25.16 1.02 -56.01
C ASN A 163 25.47 1.80 -54.72
N GLY A 164 26.54 1.48 -53.99
CA GLY A 164 26.91 2.16 -52.73
C GLY A 164 28.05 3.17 -52.89
N GLY A 165 28.28 4.01 -51.89
CA GLY A 165 29.40 4.94 -51.86
C GLY A 165 30.72 4.24 -51.54
N LEU A 166 30.87 3.82 -50.29
CA LEU A 166 31.99 3.00 -49.82
C LEU A 166 31.53 1.59 -49.44
N HIS A 167 32.32 0.59 -49.80
CA HIS A 167 32.17 -0.79 -49.32
C HIS A 167 33.44 -1.22 -48.61
N LEU A 168 33.31 -1.55 -47.33
CA LEU A 168 34.39 -1.97 -46.45
C LEU A 168 34.34 -3.48 -46.20
N ASP A 169 35.48 -4.11 -45.93
CA ASP A 169 35.50 -5.37 -45.19
C ASP A 169 35.72 -5.13 -43.68
N SER A 170 35.68 -6.20 -42.87
CA SER A 170 35.83 -6.09 -41.41
C SER A 170 37.19 -5.55 -40.95
N ALA A 171 38.23 -5.64 -41.78
CA ALA A 171 39.55 -5.11 -41.48
C ALA A 171 39.76 -3.66 -41.95
N ALA A 172 38.90 -3.16 -42.84
CA ALA A 172 39.01 -1.81 -43.38
C ALA A 172 38.58 -0.74 -42.36
N ARG A 173 39.39 0.31 -42.26
CA ARG A 173 39.18 1.45 -41.35
C ARG A 173 39.57 2.76 -42.03
N PRO A 174 38.88 3.17 -43.11
CA PRO A 174 39.18 4.44 -43.77
C PRO A 174 38.79 5.62 -42.88
N ALA A 175 39.44 6.75 -43.09
CA ALA A 175 39.04 8.03 -42.50
C ALA A 175 38.40 8.90 -43.58
N MET A 176 37.16 9.33 -43.40
CA MET A 176 36.49 10.27 -44.31
C MET A 176 36.02 11.48 -43.52
N SER A 177 36.53 12.65 -43.88
CA SER A 177 36.26 13.91 -43.19
C SER A 177 35.74 14.97 -44.16
N ALA A 178 34.72 15.73 -43.73
CA ALA A 178 34.12 16.83 -44.49
C ALA A 178 33.69 16.42 -45.92
N GLY A 179 33.37 15.14 -46.14
CA GLY A 179 33.01 14.61 -47.44
C GLY A 179 31.51 14.64 -47.71
N ASN A 180 31.13 14.41 -48.97
CA ASN A 180 29.74 14.37 -49.39
C ASN A 180 29.42 13.06 -50.14
N PHE A 181 28.34 12.39 -49.74
CA PHE A 181 27.73 11.31 -50.50
C PHE A 181 26.46 11.82 -51.19
N ALA A 182 26.42 11.82 -52.52
CA ALA A 182 25.30 12.39 -53.28
C ALA A 182 24.71 11.40 -54.29
N ASN A 183 23.39 11.34 -54.43
CA ASN A 183 22.72 10.51 -55.43
C ASN A 183 23.18 9.03 -55.39
N ILE A 184 23.22 8.43 -54.19
CA ILE A 184 23.53 7.02 -53.99
C ILE A 184 22.24 6.20 -54.12
N LEU A 185 22.20 5.22 -55.04
CA LEU A 185 20.94 4.62 -55.50
C LEU A 185 20.67 3.17 -55.06
N GLY A 186 21.70 2.36 -54.82
CA GLY A 186 21.53 0.91 -54.59
C GLY A 186 21.75 0.49 -53.14
N ASP A 187 23.02 0.49 -52.72
CA ASP A 187 23.46 0.18 -51.36
C ASP A 187 23.55 1.46 -50.50
N PRO A 188 23.69 1.37 -49.17
CA PRO A 188 23.95 2.53 -48.32
C PRO A 188 25.21 3.30 -48.71
N ALA A 189 25.29 4.57 -48.29
CA ALA A 189 26.42 5.46 -48.52
C ALA A 189 27.74 4.83 -48.05
N VAL A 190 27.71 4.12 -46.92
CA VAL A 190 28.80 3.26 -46.47
C VAL A 190 28.22 1.91 -46.04
N ARG A 191 28.77 0.81 -46.52
CA ARG A 191 28.42 -0.56 -46.07
C ARG A 191 29.65 -1.37 -45.70
N GLY A 192 29.46 -2.46 -44.95
CA GLY A 192 30.53 -3.36 -44.55
C GLY A 192 31.38 -2.86 -43.38
N ALA A 193 30.99 -1.77 -42.72
CA ALA A 193 31.78 -1.19 -41.64
C ALA A 193 31.78 -2.09 -40.39
N SER A 194 32.85 -2.03 -39.61
CA SER A 194 32.84 -2.45 -38.21
C SER A 194 32.56 -1.25 -37.30
N PHE A 195 32.10 -1.48 -36.07
CA PHE A 195 31.98 -0.40 -35.06
C PHE A 195 33.27 0.39 -34.88
N ALA A 196 34.42 -0.27 -35.02
CA ALA A 196 35.72 0.36 -34.84
C ALA A 196 36.17 1.22 -36.04
N ALA A 197 35.48 1.13 -37.19
CA ALA A 197 35.68 2.02 -38.33
C ALA A 197 34.82 3.30 -38.25
N VAL A 198 33.70 3.27 -37.53
CA VAL A 198 32.75 4.39 -37.40
C VAL A 198 33.41 5.72 -36.97
N PRO A 199 34.35 5.76 -36.01
CA PRO A 199 34.98 7.02 -35.60
C PRO A 199 35.77 7.72 -36.71
N GLY A 200 36.11 7.01 -37.80
CA GLY A 200 36.81 7.56 -38.96
C GLY A 200 35.94 8.47 -39.83
N PHE A 201 34.61 8.46 -39.65
CA PHE A 201 33.68 9.26 -40.45
C PHE A 201 33.28 10.52 -39.68
N THR A 202 33.73 11.69 -40.09
CA THR A 202 33.47 12.97 -39.38
C THR A 202 33.07 14.10 -40.34
N GLY A 203 32.14 14.96 -39.95
CA GLY A 203 31.70 16.12 -40.74
C GLY A 203 31.13 15.78 -42.13
N ASN A 204 30.70 14.54 -42.35
CA ASN A 204 30.24 14.09 -43.67
C ASN A 204 28.76 14.40 -43.91
N THR A 205 28.44 14.85 -45.11
CA THR A 205 27.06 15.14 -45.51
C THR A 205 26.53 14.08 -46.47
N VAL A 206 25.21 13.92 -46.48
CA VAL A 206 24.52 13.14 -47.50
C VAL A 206 23.47 13.99 -48.18
N THR A 207 23.41 13.91 -49.51
CA THR A 207 22.45 14.63 -50.34
C THR A 207 21.76 13.68 -51.31
N ASN A 208 20.45 13.86 -51.52
CA ASN A 208 19.65 13.14 -52.54
C ASN A 208 19.84 11.60 -52.55
N SER A 209 19.99 10.99 -51.37
CA SER A 209 20.20 9.53 -51.23
C SER A 209 19.12 8.92 -50.33
N PRO A 210 17.82 9.01 -50.73
CA PRO A 210 16.69 8.59 -49.90
C PRO A 210 16.80 7.09 -49.55
N GLY A 211 16.61 6.74 -48.28
CA GLY A 211 16.71 5.34 -47.84
C GLY A 211 18.11 4.74 -47.85
N ARG A 212 19.15 5.51 -48.21
CA ARG A 212 20.52 5.02 -48.42
C ARG A 212 21.60 5.90 -47.79
N GLY A 213 21.21 6.97 -47.13
CA GLY A 213 22.15 7.98 -46.63
C GLY A 213 22.96 7.63 -45.38
N TYR A 214 22.94 6.38 -44.91
CA TYR A 214 23.52 5.99 -43.64
C TYR A 214 24.78 5.14 -43.80
N LEU A 215 25.48 4.95 -42.67
CA LEU A 215 26.56 3.98 -42.52
C LEU A 215 26.00 2.68 -41.93
N ARG A 216 26.12 1.58 -42.68
CA ARG A 216 25.73 0.24 -42.24
C ARG A 216 26.91 -0.53 -41.64
N ILE A 217 26.71 -1.04 -40.43
CA ILE A 217 27.67 -1.84 -39.67
C ILE A 217 27.34 -3.31 -39.91
N ASP A 218 28.22 -4.03 -40.61
CA ASP A 218 28.05 -5.45 -40.91
C ASP A 218 28.91 -6.34 -39.98
N ASP A 219 30.00 -5.80 -39.42
CA ASP A 219 30.76 -6.43 -38.33
C ASP A 219 30.40 -5.76 -36.99
N THR A 220 29.47 -6.40 -36.29
CA THR A 220 28.78 -5.87 -35.11
C THR A 220 29.48 -6.21 -33.79
N GLY A 221 30.65 -6.87 -33.83
CA GLY A 221 31.44 -7.22 -32.66
C GLY A 221 32.33 -6.07 -32.17
N ILE A 222 32.26 -5.75 -30.87
CA ILE A 222 33.06 -4.71 -30.22
C ILE A 222 34.01 -5.39 -29.24
N THR A 223 35.29 -5.48 -29.62
CA THR A 223 36.34 -6.18 -28.86
C THR A 223 37.33 -5.25 -28.17
N SER A 224 37.19 -3.94 -28.36
CA SER A 224 38.03 -2.90 -27.75
C SER A 224 37.20 -1.62 -27.53
N ALA A 225 37.78 -0.59 -26.92
CA ALA A 225 37.08 0.66 -26.68
C ALA A 225 36.71 1.37 -28.00
N VAL A 226 35.43 1.69 -28.18
CA VAL A 226 34.87 2.45 -29.30
C VAL A 226 34.07 3.63 -28.77
N SER A 227 34.26 4.81 -29.36
CA SER A 227 33.51 6.03 -29.03
C SER A 227 32.88 6.62 -30.28
N ILE A 228 31.57 6.86 -30.23
CA ILE A 228 30.76 7.36 -31.35
C ILE A 228 30.08 8.65 -30.91
N THR A 229 30.07 9.62 -31.81
CA THR A 229 29.40 10.92 -31.65
C THR A 229 28.38 11.12 -32.76
N ALA A 230 27.47 12.09 -32.60
CA ALA A 230 26.47 12.39 -33.64
C ALA A 230 27.10 12.76 -34.99
N ASP A 231 28.32 13.31 -34.99
CA ASP A 231 29.08 13.64 -36.20
C ASP A 231 29.49 12.39 -37.01
N ASN A 232 29.51 11.22 -36.36
CA ASN A 232 29.78 9.94 -37.01
C ASN A 232 28.52 9.30 -37.64
N CYS A 233 27.32 9.76 -37.27
CA CYS A 233 26.04 9.25 -37.78
C CYS A 233 25.75 9.81 -39.18
N LEU A 234 26.37 9.21 -40.21
CA LEU A 234 26.17 9.61 -41.60
C LEU A 234 24.67 9.64 -41.96
N GLY A 235 24.20 10.75 -42.52
CA GLY A 235 22.77 10.93 -42.86
C GLY A 235 21.82 10.91 -41.67
N GLY A 236 22.33 11.02 -40.44
CA GLY A 236 21.54 11.09 -39.21
C GLY A 236 21.43 9.78 -38.42
N ALA A 237 21.93 8.65 -38.94
CA ALA A 237 21.86 7.36 -38.24
C ALA A 237 23.00 6.40 -38.59
N LEU A 238 23.30 5.50 -37.65
CA LEU A 238 24.03 4.26 -37.90
C LEU A 238 23.04 3.10 -37.96
N VAL A 239 23.25 2.14 -38.85
CA VAL A 239 22.39 0.95 -38.96
C VAL A 239 23.22 -0.30 -38.70
N ASP A 240 22.95 -1.04 -37.63
CA ASP A 240 23.55 -2.36 -37.42
C ASP A 240 22.81 -3.43 -38.22
N ASN A 241 23.55 -4.37 -38.79
CA ASN A 241 23.04 -5.46 -39.63
C ASN A 241 23.39 -6.83 -39.02
N GLY A 242 22.99 -7.02 -37.78
CA GLY A 242 23.22 -8.25 -37.02
C GLY A 242 23.23 -7.99 -35.52
N ASN A 243 23.47 -9.04 -34.74
CA ASN A 243 23.53 -8.91 -33.28
C ASN A 243 24.74 -8.07 -32.86
N VAL A 244 24.50 -6.97 -32.15
CA VAL A 244 25.57 -6.14 -31.56
C VAL A 244 26.09 -6.82 -30.31
N GLU A 245 27.41 -6.97 -30.18
CA GLU A 245 28.04 -7.57 -29.00
C GLU A 245 29.17 -6.69 -28.48
N VAL A 246 29.03 -6.19 -27.25
CA VAL A 246 30.14 -5.57 -26.50
C VAL A 246 30.82 -6.65 -25.67
N ALA A 247 31.97 -7.13 -26.13
CA ALA A 247 32.72 -8.20 -25.48
C ALA A 247 33.18 -7.82 -24.07
N ALA A 248 33.44 -8.81 -23.22
CA ALA A 248 33.97 -8.59 -21.88
C ALA A 248 35.30 -7.80 -21.94
N GLY A 249 35.41 -6.75 -21.13
CA GLY A 249 36.58 -5.85 -21.13
C GLY A 249 36.59 -4.80 -22.25
N ALA A 250 35.69 -4.89 -23.24
CA ALA A 250 35.48 -3.85 -24.24
C ALA A 250 34.47 -2.79 -23.76
N SER A 251 34.43 -1.64 -24.43
CA SER A 251 33.48 -0.57 -24.11
C SER A 251 32.95 0.13 -25.36
N LEU A 252 31.65 0.40 -25.38
CA LEU A 252 31.03 1.29 -26.36
C LEU A 252 30.54 2.57 -25.66
N THR A 253 31.00 3.72 -26.15
CA THR A 253 30.51 5.03 -25.71
C THR A 253 29.71 5.69 -26.83
N LEU A 254 28.45 6.03 -26.55
CA LEU A 254 27.56 6.78 -27.43
C LEU A 254 27.41 8.20 -26.87
N GLY A 255 27.86 9.21 -27.63
CA GLY A 255 27.71 10.62 -27.28
C GLY A 255 26.30 11.15 -27.56
N ALA A 256 26.00 12.33 -27.03
CA ALA A 256 24.70 12.99 -27.23
C ALA A 256 24.31 13.08 -28.72
N GLY A 257 23.04 12.79 -29.02
CA GLY A 257 22.47 12.84 -30.36
C GLY A 257 22.81 11.65 -31.27
N VAL A 258 23.55 10.64 -30.79
CA VAL A 258 23.79 9.42 -31.58
C VAL A 258 22.50 8.64 -31.78
N VAL A 259 22.22 8.27 -33.02
CA VAL A 259 21.11 7.37 -33.40
C VAL A 259 21.69 6.08 -33.96
N LEU A 260 21.41 4.97 -33.27
CA LEU A 260 21.72 3.61 -33.71
C LEU A 260 20.40 2.88 -33.99
N LYS A 261 20.32 2.26 -35.17
CA LYS A 261 19.13 1.55 -35.62
C LYS A 261 19.42 0.09 -35.93
N SER A 262 18.62 -0.81 -35.36
CA SER A 262 18.82 -2.25 -35.49
C SER A 262 17.93 -2.88 -36.55
N TYR A 263 18.52 -3.83 -37.28
CA TYR A 263 17.86 -4.53 -38.38
C TYR A 263 17.09 -5.75 -37.88
N GLY A 264 15.79 -5.82 -38.18
CA GLY A 264 14.95 -7.01 -37.91
C GLY A 264 15.10 -7.55 -36.49
N THR A 265 15.12 -8.86 -36.32
CA THR A 265 15.21 -9.55 -35.02
C THR A 265 16.64 -9.62 -34.44
N SER A 266 17.38 -8.51 -34.47
CA SER A 266 18.72 -8.43 -33.88
C SER A 266 18.67 -8.16 -32.37
N THR A 267 19.66 -8.67 -31.62
CA THR A 267 19.89 -8.36 -30.20
C THR A 267 21.04 -7.39 -30.00
N PHE A 268 20.97 -6.56 -28.97
CA PHE A 268 22.11 -5.80 -28.47
C PHE A 268 22.60 -6.41 -27.15
N THR A 269 23.70 -7.15 -27.19
CA THR A 269 24.28 -7.86 -26.04
C THR A 269 25.49 -7.14 -25.46
N VAL A 270 25.52 -7.00 -24.13
CA VAL A 270 26.60 -6.33 -23.40
C VAL A 270 27.18 -7.25 -22.35
N TYR A 271 28.40 -7.74 -22.60
CA TYR A 271 29.28 -8.35 -21.60
C TYR A 271 30.28 -7.34 -21.03
N GLY A 272 30.70 -6.35 -21.83
CA GLY A 272 31.57 -5.25 -21.41
C GLY A 272 30.82 -4.06 -20.81
N THR A 273 31.20 -2.85 -21.23
CA THR A 273 30.59 -1.59 -20.74
C THR A 273 29.91 -0.82 -21.87
N LEU A 274 28.65 -0.45 -21.68
CA LEU A 274 27.92 0.50 -22.51
C LEU A 274 27.77 1.82 -21.74
N VAL A 275 28.29 2.90 -22.31
CA VAL A 275 28.10 4.27 -21.81
C VAL A 275 27.28 5.05 -22.84
N SER A 276 26.10 5.52 -22.46
CA SER A 276 25.25 6.36 -23.30
C SER A 276 25.07 7.73 -22.63
N ASN A 277 25.69 8.76 -23.23
CA ASN A 277 25.80 10.11 -22.70
C ASN A 277 24.82 11.05 -23.43
N GLY A 278 23.54 10.71 -23.44
CA GLY A 278 22.50 11.58 -23.99
C GLY A 278 22.29 12.83 -23.14
N THR A 279 21.59 13.80 -23.71
CA THR A 279 21.05 14.96 -22.98
C THR A 279 19.55 15.11 -23.26
N ALA A 280 18.82 15.89 -22.45
CA ALA A 280 17.40 16.15 -22.71
C ALA A 280 17.13 16.76 -24.10
N GLY A 281 18.03 17.60 -24.62
CA GLY A 281 17.91 18.21 -25.94
C GLY A 281 18.48 17.38 -27.10
N ALA A 282 19.36 16.43 -26.80
CA ALA A 282 19.99 15.53 -27.77
C ALA A 282 20.17 14.14 -27.13
N PRO A 283 19.08 13.37 -26.99
CA PRO A 283 19.15 12.03 -26.42
C PRO A 283 19.89 11.08 -27.36
N VAL A 284 20.39 9.97 -26.80
CA VAL A 284 20.84 8.83 -27.61
C VAL A 284 19.63 7.96 -27.94
N ALA A 285 19.49 7.52 -29.18
CA ALA A 285 18.39 6.64 -29.59
C ALA A 285 18.90 5.29 -30.10
N ILE A 286 18.32 4.22 -29.56
CA ILE A 286 18.51 2.84 -30.01
C ILE A 286 17.12 2.33 -30.42
N THR A 287 16.89 2.18 -31.73
CA THR A 287 15.55 1.93 -32.29
C THR A 287 15.60 0.99 -33.51
N SER A 288 14.47 0.77 -34.17
CA SER A 288 14.38 -0.01 -35.42
C SER A 288 14.90 0.75 -36.63
N TYR A 289 15.48 0.04 -37.61
CA TYR A 289 15.80 0.59 -38.94
C TYR A 289 14.58 1.11 -39.74
N ARG A 290 13.36 0.85 -39.26
CA ARG A 290 12.08 1.35 -39.82
C ARG A 290 11.51 2.56 -39.07
N ASP A 291 12.21 3.03 -38.04
CA ASP A 291 11.73 4.14 -37.23
C ASP A 291 12.16 5.48 -37.81
N ASP A 292 11.28 6.10 -38.60
CA ASP A 292 11.54 7.39 -39.24
C ASP A 292 11.59 8.57 -38.26
N SER A 293 11.06 8.40 -37.05
CA SER A 293 11.02 9.46 -36.03
C SER A 293 12.41 9.79 -35.47
N TRP A 294 13.41 8.97 -35.76
CA TRP A 294 14.80 9.14 -35.36
C TRP A 294 15.71 8.95 -36.57
N GLY A 295 16.65 9.87 -36.83
CA GLY A 295 17.68 9.66 -37.86
C GLY A 295 17.20 9.45 -39.31
N GLY A 296 15.94 9.77 -39.63
CA GLY A 296 15.37 9.74 -40.98
C GLY A 296 14.94 8.37 -41.52
N ASP A 297 14.40 8.34 -42.73
CA ASP A 297 13.93 7.12 -43.44
C ASP A 297 15.12 6.28 -43.92
N THR A 298 15.53 5.32 -43.10
CA THR A 298 16.68 4.43 -43.34
C THR A 298 16.34 3.20 -44.16
N ASN A 299 15.06 2.93 -44.43
CA ASN A 299 14.58 1.82 -45.25
C ASN A 299 14.16 2.27 -46.67
N GLY A 300 13.96 3.56 -46.88
CA GLY A 300 13.60 4.15 -48.17
C GLY A 300 12.15 3.93 -48.56
N ASP A 301 11.25 3.73 -47.59
CA ASP A 301 9.83 3.52 -47.86
C ASP A 301 8.96 4.77 -47.62
N GLY A 302 9.60 5.92 -47.40
CA GLY A 302 8.96 7.20 -47.22
C GLY A 302 8.42 7.35 -45.81
N SER A 303 7.10 7.23 -45.65
CA SER A 303 6.42 7.18 -44.35
C SER A 303 5.51 5.95 -44.25
N ALA A 304 5.80 4.93 -45.07
CA ALA A 304 4.94 3.75 -45.19
C ALA A 304 5.05 2.85 -43.97
N THR A 305 6.22 2.81 -43.33
CA THR A 305 6.39 2.23 -42.01
C THR A 305 6.82 3.29 -41.00
N SER A 306 6.60 3.02 -39.72
CA SER A 306 7.06 3.87 -38.62
C SER A 306 7.53 2.99 -37.46
N GLY A 307 8.17 3.59 -36.47
CA GLY A 307 8.53 2.90 -35.24
C GLY A 307 7.30 2.27 -34.60
N ALA A 308 7.33 0.95 -34.41
CA ALA A 308 6.26 0.17 -33.79
C ALA A 308 6.84 -0.94 -32.90
N PRO A 309 6.06 -1.49 -31.94
CA PRO A 309 6.49 -2.61 -31.13
C PRO A 309 6.91 -3.83 -31.95
N SER A 310 7.79 -4.66 -31.38
CA SER A 310 8.22 -5.95 -31.94
C SER A 310 8.99 -5.87 -33.26
N GLN A 311 9.74 -4.80 -33.51
CA GLN A 311 10.53 -4.64 -34.74
C GLN A 311 11.97 -5.15 -34.59
N TRP A 312 12.50 -5.22 -33.36
CA TRP A 312 13.75 -5.90 -33.00
C TRP A 312 13.67 -6.51 -31.60
N TYR A 313 14.64 -7.35 -31.20
CA TYR A 313 14.53 -8.10 -29.94
C TYR A 313 14.63 -7.20 -28.72
N GLY A 314 15.76 -6.52 -28.54
CA GLY A 314 16.03 -5.70 -27.36
C GLY A 314 17.49 -5.81 -26.93
N MET A 315 17.74 -5.38 -25.70
CA MET A 315 19.08 -5.33 -25.10
C MET A 315 19.27 -6.43 -24.06
N ALA A 316 20.51 -6.88 -23.84
CA ALA A 316 20.87 -7.82 -22.78
C ALA A 316 22.13 -7.37 -22.03
N PHE A 317 22.05 -7.31 -20.70
CA PHE A 317 23.13 -6.94 -19.79
C PHE A 317 23.51 -8.15 -18.93
N TYR A 318 24.68 -8.76 -19.19
CA TYR A 318 25.15 -9.96 -18.47
C TYR A 318 26.10 -9.63 -17.31
N ALA A 319 26.50 -10.64 -16.53
CA ALA A 319 27.11 -10.51 -15.20
C ALA A 319 28.28 -9.50 -15.04
N THR A 320 29.03 -9.21 -16.11
CA THR A 320 30.17 -8.27 -16.10
C THR A 320 29.82 -6.85 -16.54
N SER A 321 28.55 -6.55 -16.81
CA SER A 321 28.08 -5.28 -17.38
C SER A 321 27.56 -4.26 -16.37
N SER A 322 27.76 -4.46 -15.06
CA SER A 322 27.29 -3.53 -14.01
C SER A 322 27.88 -2.12 -14.10
N ALA A 323 28.98 -1.93 -14.85
CA ALA A 323 29.55 -0.61 -15.13
C ALA A 323 28.77 0.19 -16.20
N CYS A 324 27.74 -0.38 -16.82
CA CYS A 324 26.96 0.31 -17.84
C CYS A 324 26.17 1.49 -17.25
N VAL A 325 26.21 2.62 -17.96
CA VAL A 325 25.52 3.85 -17.60
C VAL A 325 24.78 4.37 -18.83
N LEU A 326 23.46 4.45 -18.74
CA LEU A 326 22.61 5.04 -19.77
C LEU A 326 21.96 6.30 -19.19
N GLN A 327 22.22 7.43 -19.83
CA GLN A 327 21.63 8.73 -19.49
C GLN A 327 20.91 9.31 -20.69
N HIS A 328 19.67 9.79 -20.50
CA HIS A 328 18.85 10.35 -21.58
C HIS A 328 18.85 9.49 -22.85
N THR A 329 18.65 8.19 -22.65
CA THR A 329 18.67 7.19 -23.72
C THR A 329 17.26 6.73 -24.02
N VAL A 330 16.90 6.71 -25.30
CA VAL A 330 15.63 6.19 -25.80
C VAL A 330 15.88 4.79 -26.37
N VAL A 331 15.25 3.78 -25.77
CA VAL A 331 15.23 2.39 -26.27
C VAL A 331 13.80 2.08 -26.68
N ARG A 332 13.56 1.84 -27.97
CA ARG A 332 12.19 1.71 -28.47
C ARG A 332 12.03 0.73 -29.62
N CYS A 333 10.78 0.34 -29.90
CA CYS A 333 10.41 -0.58 -30.98
C CYS A 333 10.91 -2.02 -30.78
N THR A 334 11.13 -2.40 -29.52
CA THR A 334 11.66 -3.70 -29.09
C THR A 334 10.55 -4.73 -28.87
N GLY A 335 10.94 -5.94 -28.49
CA GLY A 335 10.06 -7.00 -28.01
C GLY A 335 9.64 -8.03 -29.03
N ALA A 336 10.36 -8.13 -30.14
CA ALA A 336 10.18 -9.22 -31.08
C ALA A 336 10.40 -10.58 -30.38
N GLY A 337 9.73 -11.64 -30.83
CA GLY A 337 9.91 -13.00 -30.29
C GLY A 337 9.64 -13.15 -28.78
N GLY A 338 8.91 -12.22 -28.14
CA GLY A 338 8.63 -12.25 -26.70
C GLY A 338 9.77 -11.72 -25.82
N TRP A 339 10.74 -11.00 -26.39
CA TRP A 339 11.82 -10.38 -25.61
C TRP A 339 11.35 -9.14 -24.83
N PRO A 340 11.95 -8.83 -23.68
CA PRO A 340 11.81 -7.52 -23.04
C PRO A 340 12.61 -6.45 -23.80
N ALA A 341 12.35 -5.16 -23.54
CA ALA A 341 13.22 -4.10 -24.07
C ALA A 341 14.66 -4.22 -23.56
N ALA A 342 14.85 -4.60 -22.29
CA ALA A 342 16.15 -5.02 -21.78
C ALA A 342 16.05 -6.19 -20.79
N PHE A 343 16.89 -7.19 -21.01
CA PHE A 343 17.12 -8.31 -20.10
C PHE A 343 18.37 -8.03 -19.25
N VAL A 344 18.25 -8.10 -17.92
CA VAL A 344 19.35 -7.84 -16.98
C VAL A 344 19.59 -9.11 -16.18
N GLN A 345 20.75 -9.74 -16.41
CA GLN A 345 21.09 -11.03 -15.81
C GLN A 345 22.40 -10.93 -15.03
N GLY A 346 22.33 -11.09 -13.71
CA GLY A 346 23.49 -11.07 -12.81
C GLY A 346 24.26 -9.75 -12.78
N SER A 347 23.65 -8.66 -13.25
CA SER A 347 24.28 -7.34 -13.38
C SER A 347 23.41 -6.22 -12.79
N SER A 348 23.99 -5.02 -12.66
CA SER A 348 23.32 -3.87 -12.03
C SER A 348 23.60 -2.57 -12.81
N PRO A 349 23.17 -2.47 -14.08
CA PRO A 349 23.36 -1.26 -14.88
C PRO A 349 22.60 -0.06 -14.29
N THR A 350 23.06 1.16 -14.60
CA THR A 350 22.41 2.40 -14.20
C THR A 350 21.69 3.04 -15.39
N LEU A 351 20.38 3.28 -15.25
CA LEU A 351 19.54 3.98 -16.21
C LEU A 351 18.99 5.24 -15.54
N THR A 352 19.26 6.41 -16.12
CA THR A 352 18.80 7.70 -15.60
C THR A 352 18.20 8.56 -16.71
N ASN A 353 16.99 9.08 -16.49
CA ASN A 353 16.26 9.88 -17.49
C ASN A 353 16.08 9.17 -18.84
N CYS A 354 15.99 7.84 -18.84
CA CYS A 354 15.82 7.05 -20.06
C CYS A 354 14.34 6.89 -20.43
N THR A 355 14.05 6.67 -21.70
CA THR A 355 12.72 6.32 -22.19
C THR A 355 12.74 4.91 -22.77
N ILE A 356 11.95 4.01 -22.21
CA ILE A 356 11.70 2.67 -22.73
C ILE A 356 10.28 2.68 -23.30
N SER A 357 10.14 2.55 -24.62
CA SER A 357 8.84 2.76 -25.25
C SER A 357 8.53 1.88 -26.45
N ASP A 358 7.25 1.67 -26.73
CA ASP A 358 6.77 0.89 -27.88
C ASP A 358 7.37 -0.53 -27.87
N VAL A 359 7.09 -1.25 -26.79
CA VAL A 359 7.69 -2.54 -26.48
C VAL A 359 6.66 -3.65 -26.60
N GLY A 360 6.99 -4.68 -27.37
CA GLY A 360 6.09 -5.80 -27.65
C GLY A 360 5.85 -6.75 -26.46
N ASN A 361 6.83 -6.90 -25.57
CA ASN A 361 6.73 -7.82 -24.44
C ASN A 361 7.55 -7.40 -23.19
N GLY A 362 7.06 -6.39 -22.45
CA GLY A 362 7.62 -5.95 -21.16
C GLY A 362 8.86 -5.06 -21.25
N GLY A 363 9.01 -4.13 -20.32
CA GLY A 363 10.10 -3.15 -20.33
C GLY A 363 11.44 -3.76 -19.92
N LEU A 364 11.62 -4.00 -18.63
CA LEU A 364 12.81 -4.65 -18.07
C LEU A 364 12.46 -6.04 -17.54
N GLN A 365 13.31 -7.02 -17.82
CA GLN A 365 13.27 -8.32 -17.15
C GLN A 365 14.56 -8.50 -16.35
N LEU A 366 14.42 -8.76 -15.06
CA LEU A 366 15.52 -9.02 -14.13
C LEU A 366 15.62 -10.52 -13.82
N ASP A 367 16.78 -10.96 -13.36
CA ASP A 367 16.92 -12.20 -12.59
C ASP A 367 17.08 -11.90 -11.09
N SER A 368 17.14 -12.92 -10.24
CA SER A 368 17.23 -12.75 -8.78
C SER A 368 18.51 -12.06 -8.30
N ALA A 369 19.57 -12.06 -9.12
CA ALA A 369 20.84 -11.40 -8.81
C ALA A 369 20.88 -9.94 -9.30
N ALA A 370 20.03 -9.55 -10.24
CA ALA A 370 20.02 -8.22 -10.84
C ALA A 370 19.44 -7.16 -9.89
N ARG A 371 20.16 -6.05 -9.78
CA ARG A 371 19.83 -4.90 -8.90
C ARG A 371 20.13 -3.57 -9.59
N PRO A 372 19.50 -3.29 -10.76
CA PRO A 372 19.79 -2.07 -11.50
C PRO A 372 19.35 -0.82 -10.71
N THR A 373 19.99 0.31 -11.00
CA THR A 373 19.49 1.62 -10.60
C THR A 373 18.70 2.20 -11.77
N VAL A 374 17.40 2.43 -11.59
CA VAL A 374 16.50 2.94 -12.63
C VAL A 374 15.81 4.18 -12.06
N SER A 375 16.23 5.35 -12.52
CA SER A 375 15.85 6.63 -11.93
C SER A 375 15.32 7.62 -12.96
N ALA A 376 14.19 8.26 -12.65
CA ALA A 376 13.56 9.24 -13.54
C ALA A 376 13.32 8.72 -14.96
N CYS A 377 13.11 7.41 -15.12
CA CYS A 377 12.86 6.80 -16.42
C CYS A 377 11.37 6.79 -16.75
N THR A 378 11.06 6.74 -18.04
CA THR A 378 9.70 6.67 -18.57
C THR A 378 9.48 5.34 -19.28
N PHE A 379 8.46 4.60 -18.86
CA PHE A 379 7.97 3.39 -19.53
C PHE A 379 6.68 3.72 -20.28
N ALA A 380 6.68 3.64 -21.61
CA ALA A 380 5.53 4.05 -22.42
C ALA A 380 5.11 2.99 -23.45
N ASN A 381 3.81 2.78 -23.64
CA ASN A 381 3.30 1.82 -24.63
C ASN A 381 3.90 0.41 -24.43
N ILE A 382 3.91 -0.08 -23.20
CA ILE A 382 4.41 -1.42 -22.86
C ILE A 382 3.29 -2.44 -23.07
N LEU A 383 3.55 -3.47 -23.89
CA LEU A 383 2.63 -4.56 -24.21
C LEU A 383 3.16 -5.90 -23.69
N GLY A 384 2.29 -6.92 -23.68
CA GLY A 384 2.63 -8.29 -23.30
C GLY A 384 2.82 -8.47 -21.79
N ASP A 385 4.05 -8.25 -21.32
CA ASP A 385 4.51 -8.32 -19.92
C ASP A 385 4.50 -6.93 -19.24
N PRO A 386 4.60 -6.87 -17.90
CA PRO A 386 4.65 -5.59 -17.18
C PRO A 386 5.94 -4.79 -17.46
N ALA A 387 5.92 -3.51 -17.08
CA ALA A 387 7.00 -2.56 -17.27
C ALA A 387 8.32 -3.05 -16.67
N VAL A 388 8.26 -3.72 -15.51
CA VAL A 388 9.38 -4.44 -14.93
C VAL A 388 8.90 -5.80 -14.42
N ARG A 389 9.62 -6.88 -14.73
CA ARG A 389 9.41 -8.23 -14.17
C ARG A 389 10.70 -8.87 -13.69
N GLY A 390 10.59 -9.96 -12.93
CA GLY A 390 11.74 -10.71 -12.43
C GLY A 390 12.45 -10.07 -11.24
N ALA A 391 11.92 -8.97 -10.70
CA ALA A 391 12.58 -8.27 -9.60
C ALA A 391 12.56 -9.10 -8.31
N SER A 392 13.58 -8.93 -7.48
CA SER A 392 13.58 -9.35 -6.09
C SER A 392 13.23 -8.16 -5.18
N PHE A 393 12.67 -8.40 -3.99
CA PHE A 393 12.45 -7.32 -3.01
C PHE A 393 13.68 -6.42 -2.79
N PRO A 394 14.90 -6.96 -2.66
CA PRO A 394 16.10 -6.14 -2.52
C PRO A 394 16.50 -5.30 -3.75
N ALA A 395 15.92 -5.55 -4.93
CA ALA A 395 16.13 -4.73 -6.13
C ALA A 395 15.17 -3.52 -6.20
N VAL A 396 14.01 -3.61 -5.54
CA VAL A 396 12.95 -2.57 -5.54
C VAL A 396 13.47 -1.16 -5.17
N PRO A 397 14.36 -0.98 -4.16
CA PRO A 397 14.87 0.35 -3.81
C PRO A 397 15.65 1.05 -4.93
N GLY A 398 16.12 0.30 -5.95
CA GLY A 398 16.81 0.85 -7.12
C GLY A 398 15.90 1.61 -8.08
N PHE A 399 14.57 1.53 -7.93
CA PHE A 399 13.59 2.18 -8.80
C PHE A 399 13.07 3.45 -8.15
N THR A 400 13.37 4.63 -8.70
CA THR A 400 12.95 5.94 -8.12
C THR A 400 12.52 6.94 -9.19
N GLY A 401 11.50 7.76 -8.91
CA GLY A 401 11.02 8.82 -9.80
C GLY A 401 10.54 8.34 -11.18
N ASN A 402 10.23 7.06 -11.34
CA ASN A 402 9.89 6.48 -12.64
C ASN A 402 8.42 6.70 -12.99
N THR A 403 8.15 6.93 -14.27
CA THR A 403 6.81 7.23 -14.79
C THR A 403 6.36 6.14 -15.75
N VAL A 404 5.04 5.89 -15.78
CA VAL A 404 4.43 4.99 -16.75
C VAL A 404 3.35 5.72 -17.53
N MET A 405 3.30 5.50 -18.84
CA MET A 405 2.30 6.06 -19.73
C MET A 405 1.74 4.97 -20.66
N ASN A 406 0.45 5.06 -20.99
CA ASN A 406 -0.20 4.25 -22.03
C ASN A 406 0.11 2.74 -21.94
N SER A 407 0.21 2.20 -20.72
CA SER A 407 0.56 0.79 -20.47
C SER A 407 -0.53 0.11 -19.61
N PRO A 408 -1.80 0.07 -20.09
CA PRO A 408 -2.93 -0.42 -19.29
C PRO A 408 -2.69 -1.86 -18.85
N GLY A 409 -2.92 -2.17 -17.57
CA GLY A 409 -2.70 -3.52 -17.05
C GLY A 409 -1.24 -3.94 -16.92
N ARG A 410 -0.26 -3.09 -17.26
CA ARG A 410 1.16 -3.47 -17.40
C ARG A 410 2.12 -2.46 -16.78
N GLY A 411 1.61 -1.40 -16.15
CA GLY A 411 2.45 -0.30 -15.67
C GLY A 411 3.22 -0.51 -14.38
N TYR A 412 3.25 -1.72 -13.83
CA TYR A 412 3.77 -1.97 -12.49
C TYR A 412 5.13 -2.68 -12.49
N LEU A 413 5.74 -2.74 -11.31
CA LEU A 413 6.90 -3.57 -11.04
C LEU A 413 6.46 -4.90 -10.42
N ARG A 414 6.76 -5.99 -11.11
CA ARG A 414 6.48 -7.37 -10.68
C ARG A 414 7.68 -7.97 -9.94
N ILE A 415 7.41 -8.50 -8.75
CA ILE A 415 8.37 -9.17 -7.88
C ILE A 415 8.19 -10.69 -8.01
N ASP A 416 9.20 -11.38 -8.52
CA ASP A 416 9.19 -12.83 -8.72
C ASP A 416 10.01 -13.58 -7.66
N ASP A 417 11.07 -12.96 -7.12
CA ASP A 417 11.80 -13.47 -5.95
C ASP A 417 11.30 -12.74 -4.70
N THR A 418 10.40 -13.41 -3.99
CA THR A 418 9.61 -12.86 -2.90
C THR A 418 10.21 -13.12 -1.51
N SER A 419 11.41 -13.72 -1.45
CA SER A 419 12.12 -13.98 -0.19
C SER A 419 12.86 -12.75 0.31
N ILE A 420 12.64 -12.37 1.57
CA ILE A 420 13.31 -11.25 2.23
C ILE A 420 14.22 -11.80 3.33
N THR A 421 15.52 -11.88 3.03
CA THR A 421 16.56 -12.44 3.93
C THR A 421 17.45 -11.39 4.58
N THR A 422 17.31 -10.13 4.17
CA THR A 422 18.05 -8.97 4.68
C THR A 422 17.10 -7.78 4.82
N ALA A 423 17.57 -6.68 5.40
CA ALA A 423 16.75 -5.48 5.54
C ALA A 423 16.42 -4.86 4.16
N VAL A 424 15.13 -4.61 3.91
CA VAL A 424 14.61 -3.94 2.71
C VAL A 424 13.71 -2.79 3.14
N SER A 425 13.83 -1.63 2.49
CA SER A 425 12.99 -0.46 2.73
C SER A 425 12.39 0.02 1.41
N ILE A 426 11.07 0.19 1.39
CA ILE A 426 10.29 0.54 0.21
C ILE A 426 9.48 1.79 0.53
N THR A 427 9.46 2.72 -0.41
CA THR A 427 8.67 3.96 -0.38
C THR A 427 7.71 3.99 -1.57
N ALA A 428 6.71 4.88 -1.54
CA ALA A 428 5.76 5.04 -2.64
C ALA A 428 6.45 5.38 -3.98
N ASP A 429 7.61 6.05 -3.95
CA ASP A 429 8.41 6.37 -5.15
C ASP A 429 9.00 5.11 -5.83
N ASN A 430 9.11 4.00 -5.09
CA ASN A 430 9.54 2.71 -5.64
C ASN A 430 8.40 1.93 -6.32
N CYS A 431 7.14 2.28 -6.06
CA CYS A 431 5.96 1.64 -6.63
C CYS A 431 5.72 2.12 -8.07
N LEU A 432 6.46 1.57 -9.04
CA LEU A 432 6.29 1.89 -10.46
C LEU A 432 4.81 1.76 -10.88
N GLY A 433 4.25 2.80 -11.50
CA GLY A 433 2.84 2.82 -11.89
C GLY A 433 1.82 2.78 -10.74
N GLY A 434 2.27 3.01 -9.49
CA GLY A 434 1.43 3.09 -8.31
C GLY A 434 1.33 1.80 -7.49
N ALA A 435 1.94 0.69 -7.92
CA ALA A 435 1.89 -0.57 -7.17
C ALA A 435 3.12 -1.46 -7.39
N LEU A 436 3.40 -2.28 -6.39
CA LEU A 436 4.24 -3.48 -6.50
C LEU A 436 3.33 -4.70 -6.56
N VAL A 437 3.64 -5.67 -7.44
CA VAL A 437 2.86 -6.91 -7.54
C VAL A 437 3.76 -8.11 -7.26
N ASP A 438 3.49 -8.84 -6.16
CA ASP A 438 4.19 -10.09 -5.86
C ASP A 438 3.57 -11.27 -6.62
N TYR A 439 4.41 -12.11 -7.21
CA TYR A 439 4.00 -13.30 -7.96
C TYR A 439 4.35 -14.62 -7.25
N GLY A 440 4.63 -14.55 -5.95
CA GLY A 440 4.86 -15.68 -5.06
C GLY A 440 4.59 -15.32 -3.60
N ASN A 441 4.69 -16.30 -2.70
CA ASN A 441 4.53 -16.05 -1.27
C ASN A 441 5.60 -15.08 -0.77
N VAL A 442 5.20 -14.00 -0.11
CA VAL A 442 6.14 -13.05 0.50
C VAL A 442 6.58 -13.61 1.85
N ASP A 443 7.88 -13.88 2.01
CA ASP A 443 8.43 -14.47 3.22
C ASP A 443 9.51 -13.54 3.82
N VAL A 444 9.20 -12.89 4.96
CA VAL A 444 10.17 -12.13 5.75
C VAL A 444 10.86 -13.07 6.74
N ALA A 445 12.09 -13.47 6.41
CA ALA A 445 12.86 -14.43 7.20
C ALA A 445 13.19 -13.90 8.61
N ALA A 446 13.41 -14.81 9.56
CA ALA A 446 13.87 -14.44 10.90
C ALA A 446 15.19 -13.64 10.83
N GLY A 447 15.26 -12.52 11.55
CA GLY A 447 16.40 -11.59 11.51
C GLY A 447 16.42 -10.62 10.32
N ALA A 448 15.55 -10.80 9.32
CA ALA A 448 15.35 -9.84 8.25
C ALA A 448 14.25 -8.82 8.61
N SER A 449 14.19 -7.71 7.87
CA SER A 449 13.16 -6.70 8.06
C SER A 449 12.64 -6.13 6.74
N LEU A 450 11.33 -5.94 6.65
CA LEU A 450 10.70 -5.17 5.58
C LEU A 450 10.09 -3.90 6.16
N THR A 451 10.50 -2.75 5.64
CA THR A 451 9.90 -1.44 5.97
C THR A 451 9.12 -0.92 4.78
N LEU A 452 7.84 -0.62 4.98
CA LEU A 452 6.94 -0.01 4.00
C LEU A 452 6.62 1.42 4.45
N GLY A 453 7.02 2.41 3.65
CA GLY A 453 6.72 3.83 3.89
C GLY A 453 5.29 4.21 3.49
N ALA A 454 4.84 5.38 3.93
CA ALA A 454 3.51 5.90 3.61
C ALA A 454 3.21 5.87 2.10
N GLY A 455 1.99 5.47 1.73
CA GLY A 455 1.50 5.38 0.36
C GLY A 455 1.99 4.18 -0.45
N VAL A 456 2.79 3.26 0.13
CA VAL A 456 3.18 2.02 -0.54
C VAL A 456 1.95 1.13 -0.76
N VAL A 457 1.77 0.66 -2.00
CA VAL A 457 0.77 -0.35 -2.38
C VAL A 457 1.48 -1.63 -2.80
N LEU A 458 1.27 -2.70 -2.04
CA LEU A 458 1.75 -4.05 -2.34
C LEU A 458 0.55 -4.95 -2.67
N LYS A 459 0.61 -5.62 -3.82
CA LYS A 459 -0.49 -6.43 -4.34
C LYS A 459 -0.09 -7.89 -4.52
N ALA A 460 -0.85 -8.78 -3.89
CA ALA A 460 -0.69 -10.21 -3.98
C ALA A 460 -1.32 -10.77 -5.26
N TYR A 461 -0.55 -11.53 -6.04
CA TYR A 461 -1.07 -12.27 -7.18
C TYR A 461 -1.74 -13.57 -6.72
N ALA A 462 -3.03 -13.74 -7.03
CA ALA A 462 -3.78 -14.96 -6.73
C ALA A 462 -3.68 -15.38 -5.24
N THR A 463 -3.68 -16.70 -4.96
CA THR A 463 -3.69 -17.25 -3.60
C THR A 463 -2.30 -17.25 -2.93
N ASN A 464 -1.59 -16.14 -2.99
CA ASN A 464 -0.33 -15.96 -2.28
C ASN A 464 -0.57 -15.67 -0.78
N THR A 465 0.41 -16.03 0.05
CA THR A 465 0.51 -15.66 1.46
C THR A 465 1.56 -14.57 1.67
N PHE A 466 1.39 -13.77 2.72
CA PHE A 466 2.44 -12.91 3.25
C PHE A 466 2.81 -13.38 4.66
N THR A 467 3.95 -14.06 4.79
CA THR A 467 4.45 -14.64 6.04
C THR A 467 5.58 -13.79 6.63
N VAL A 468 5.49 -13.52 7.93
CA VAL A 468 6.48 -12.73 8.68
C VAL A 468 7.02 -13.54 9.85
N TYR A 469 8.29 -13.94 9.76
CA TYR A 469 9.09 -14.50 10.85
C TYR A 469 10.06 -13.45 11.45
N GLY A 470 10.50 -12.50 10.63
CA GLY A 470 11.33 -11.35 11.01
C GLY A 470 10.51 -10.15 11.49
N THR A 471 10.84 -8.96 10.99
CA THR A 471 10.16 -7.71 11.36
C THR A 471 9.49 -7.06 10.14
N LEU A 472 8.21 -6.72 10.27
CA LEU A 472 7.49 -5.86 9.33
C LEU A 472 7.22 -4.52 10.03
N VAL A 473 7.67 -3.44 9.41
CA VAL A 473 7.36 -2.06 9.82
C VAL A 473 6.55 -1.43 8.71
N SER A 474 5.32 -1.00 9.01
CA SER A 474 4.46 -0.29 8.07
C SER A 474 4.14 1.09 8.64
N ASN A 475 4.65 2.13 7.97
CA ASN A 475 4.60 3.52 8.41
C ASN A 475 3.57 4.31 7.56
N GLY A 476 2.32 3.85 7.55
CA GLY A 476 1.23 4.53 6.88
C GLY A 476 0.88 5.87 7.55
N THR A 477 0.06 6.66 6.87
CA THR A 477 -0.60 7.84 7.45
C THR A 477 -2.07 7.84 7.07
N ALA A 478 -2.91 8.61 7.77
CA ALA A 478 -4.33 8.70 7.44
C ALA A 478 -4.62 9.17 6.00
N VAL A 479 -3.72 9.97 5.41
CA VAL A 479 -3.84 10.48 4.03
C VAL A 479 -3.20 9.54 3.00
N ALA A 480 -2.12 8.88 3.38
CA ALA A 480 -1.36 7.95 2.55
C ALA A 480 -1.11 6.64 3.33
N PRO A 481 -2.12 5.78 3.46
CA PRO A 481 -1.98 4.52 4.14
C PRO A 481 -1.04 3.58 3.36
N VAL A 482 -0.44 2.63 4.06
CA VAL A 482 0.16 1.46 3.39
C VAL A 482 -0.97 0.49 3.06
N VAL A 483 -0.99 -0.04 1.84
CA VAL A 483 -2.06 -0.94 1.38
C VAL A 483 -1.48 -2.27 0.95
N ILE A 484 -1.95 -3.35 1.56
CA ILE A 484 -1.64 -4.73 1.19
C ILE A 484 -2.94 -5.37 0.71
N THR A 485 -3.01 -5.69 -0.58
CA THR A 485 -4.26 -6.05 -1.25
C THR A 485 -4.05 -7.05 -2.39
N SER A 486 -5.08 -7.33 -3.17
CA SER A 486 -5.07 -8.19 -4.34
C SER A 486 -4.55 -7.49 -5.59
N TYR A 487 -3.92 -8.21 -6.51
CA TYR A 487 -3.56 -7.70 -7.85
C TYR A 487 -4.76 -7.30 -8.74
N ARG A 488 -6.00 -7.59 -8.30
CA ARG A 488 -7.27 -7.20 -8.94
C ARG A 488 -7.96 -6.00 -8.29
N ASP A 489 -7.29 -5.40 -7.31
CA ASP A 489 -7.82 -4.25 -6.60
C ASP A 489 -7.53 -2.97 -7.38
N ASP A 490 -8.53 -2.41 -8.05
CA ASP A 490 -8.39 -1.16 -8.81
C ASP A 490 -8.47 0.10 -7.94
N ASP A 491 -9.02 0.02 -6.74
CA ASP A 491 -9.19 1.18 -5.85
C ASP A 491 -7.83 1.66 -5.29
N HIS A 492 -6.82 0.79 -5.30
CA HIS A 492 -5.48 1.09 -4.83
C HIS A 492 -4.43 0.66 -5.86
N GLY A 493 -3.58 1.59 -6.32
CA GLY A 493 -2.45 1.26 -7.20
C GLY A 493 -2.82 0.87 -8.64
N GLY A 494 -4.05 1.19 -9.10
CA GLY A 494 -4.51 1.07 -10.49
C GLY A 494 -4.81 -0.35 -10.97
N ASP A 495 -5.29 -0.46 -12.22
CA ASP A 495 -5.65 -1.72 -12.88
C ASP A 495 -4.40 -2.54 -13.23
N THR A 496 -3.97 -3.41 -12.30
CA THR A 496 -2.76 -4.24 -12.42
C THR A 496 -3.00 -5.57 -13.14
N ASN A 497 -4.26 -5.95 -13.38
CA ASN A 497 -4.66 -7.13 -14.14
C ASN A 497 -5.01 -6.81 -15.61
N GLY A 498 -5.26 -5.55 -15.93
CA GLY A 498 -5.58 -5.08 -17.28
C GLY A 498 -7.01 -5.38 -17.72
N ASP A 499 -7.94 -5.52 -16.76
CA ASP A 499 -9.34 -5.83 -17.07
C ASP A 499 -10.27 -4.61 -16.95
N GLY A 500 -9.69 -3.41 -16.83
CA GLY A 500 -10.43 -2.16 -16.77
C GLY A 500 -11.04 -1.94 -15.40
N ALA A 501 -12.36 -1.88 -15.33
CA ALA A 501 -13.12 -1.82 -14.07
C ALA A 501 -14.02 -3.07 -13.92
N THR A 502 -13.68 -4.17 -14.60
CA THR A 502 -14.55 -5.36 -14.66
C THR A 502 -14.43 -6.21 -13.42
N THR A 503 -13.24 -6.31 -12.81
CA THR A 503 -13.10 -6.84 -11.47
C THR A 503 -13.07 -5.70 -10.47
N SER A 504 -13.73 -5.87 -9.33
CA SER A 504 -13.66 -4.93 -8.22
C SER A 504 -13.04 -5.64 -7.02
N ALA A 505 -12.59 -4.83 -6.07
CA ALA A 505 -12.09 -5.33 -4.81
C ALA A 505 -13.14 -6.20 -4.10
N ALA A 506 -12.83 -7.48 -3.93
CA ALA A 506 -13.71 -8.45 -3.32
C ALA A 506 -12.92 -9.40 -2.40
N PRO A 507 -13.57 -10.06 -1.42
CA PRO A 507 -12.94 -11.12 -0.64
C PRO A 507 -12.50 -12.32 -1.52
N LEU A 508 -11.72 -13.24 -0.94
CA LEU A 508 -11.23 -14.48 -1.58
C LEU A 508 -10.20 -14.31 -2.72
N GLN A 509 -9.56 -13.16 -2.84
CA GLN A 509 -8.64 -12.91 -3.95
C GLN A 509 -7.19 -13.33 -3.65
N TRP A 510 -6.78 -13.30 -2.38
CA TRP A 510 -5.53 -13.86 -1.87
C TRP A 510 -5.72 -14.45 -0.45
N TYR A 511 -4.73 -15.17 0.09
CA TYR A 511 -4.92 -15.87 1.36
C TYR A 511 -5.01 -14.90 2.54
N GLY A 512 -4.01 -14.07 2.73
CA GLY A 512 -3.88 -13.18 3.88
C GLY A 512 -2.43 -13.18 4.39
N MET A 513 -2.24 -12.56 5.55
CA MET A 513 -0.91 -12.43 6.17
C MET A 513 -0.79 -13.18 7.50
N GLY A 514 0.41 -13.62 7.84
CA GLY A 514 0.68 -14.37 9.06
C GLY A 514 1.95 -13.91 9.77
N PHE A 515 1.87 -13.74 11.09
CA PHE A 515 2.97 -13.40 11.98
C PHE A 515 3.31 -14.60 12.86
N TYR A 516 4.58 -14.97 12.91
CA TYR A 516 5.04 -16.20 13.56
C TYR A 516 6.30 -15.97 14.39
N GLY A 517 6.43 -16.71 15.49
CA GLY A 517 7.68 -16.84 16.24
C GLY A 517 8.21 -15.50 16.78
N THR A 518 9.30 -15.00 16.20
CA THR A 518 9.98 -13.77 16.65
C THR A 518 9.36 -12.45 16.16
N ALA A 519 8.20 -12.51 15.49
CA ALA A 519 7.56 -11.36 14.85
C ALA A 519 6.96 -10.30 15.82
N SER A 520 7.22 -10.36 17.13
CA SER A 520 6.68 -9.40 18.09
C SER A 520 7.22 -7.97 17.93
N ALA A 521 8.32 -7.77 17.19
CA ALA A 521 8.83 -6.44 16.85
C ALA A 521 8.08 -5.76 15.69
N CYS A 522 7.11 -6.44 15.07
CA CYS A 522 6.35 -5.86 13.96
C CYS A 522 5.44 -4.73 14.44
N VAL A 523 5.42 -3.64 13.66
CA VAL A 523 4.60 -2.46 13.90
C VAL A 523 3.89 -2.11 12.60
N LEU A 524 2.56 -2.08 12.63
CA LEU A 524 1.73 -1.63 11.54
C LEU A 524 0.94 -0.41 11.99
N GLU A 525 1.15 0.71 11.32
CA GLU A 525 0.45 1.97 11.55
C GLU A 525 -0.30 2.35 10.27
N GLN A 526 -1.58 2.74 10.40
CA GLN A 526 -2.40 3.23 9.28
C GLN A 526 -2.30 2.34 8.03
N THR A 527 -2.41 1.02 8.26
CA THR A 527 -2.24 0.00 7.22
C THR A 527 -3.59 -0.62 6.86
N ILE A 528 -3.86 -0.73 5.56
CA ILE A 528 -5.06 -1.38 5.03
C ILE A 528 -4.68 -2.77 4.54
N VAL A 529 -5.34 -3.80 5.09
CA VAL A 529 -5.23 -5.20 4.63
C VAL A 529 -6.59 -5.63 4.11
N ARG A 530 -6.69 -5.99 2.83
CA ARG A 530 -7.99 -6.28 2.23
C ARG A 530 -8.01 -7.30 1.09
N CYS A 531 -9.21 -7.73 0.70
CA CYS A 531 -9.47 -8.72 -0.36
C CYS A 531 -8.93 -10.13 -0.05
N THR A 532 -8.88 -10.46 1.24
CA THR A 532 -8.27 -11.68 1.77
C THR A 532 -9.30 -12.81 1.91
N GLY A 533 -8.84 -13.96 2.39
CA GLY A 533 -9.72 -15.00 2.88
C GLY A 533 -9.79 -16.26 2.04
N ALA A 534 -9.01 -16.34 0.95
CA ALA A 534 -8.96 -17.52 0.10
C ALA A 534 -8.53 -18.76 0.92
N GLY A 535 -8.90 -19.96 0.48
CA GLY A 535 -8.48 -21.22 1.13
C GLY A 535 -8.83 -21.35 2.61
N GLY A 536 -9.76 -20.55 3.13
CA GLY A 536 -10.14 -20.56 4.56
C GLY A 536 -9.20 -19.78 5.49
N TRP A 537 -8.25 -18.99 4.94
CA TRP A 537 -7.33 -18.18 5.74
C TRP A 537 -8.02 -16.95 6.34
N PRO A 538 -7.71 -16.53 7.57
CA PRO A 538 -8.11 -15.20 8.06
C PRO A 538 -7.33 -14.10 7.31
N ALA A 539 -7.79 -12.85 7.37
CA ALA A 539 -7.02 -11.73 6.84
C ALA A 539 -5.64 -11.62 7.48
N MET A 540 -5.58 -11.82 8.81
CA MET A 540 -4.35 -11.89 9.57
C MET A 540 -4.36 -13.07 10.54
N ARG A 541 -3.21 -13.76 10.64
CA ARG A 541 -2.96 -14.80 11.65
C ARG A 541 -1.78 -14.40 12.52
N VAL A 542 -1.90 -14.54 13.84
CA VAL A 542 -0.82 -14.24 14.79
C VAL A 542 -0.62 -15.46 15.68
N LEU A 543 0.54 -16.10 15.55
CA LEU A 543 0.87 -17.33 16.28
C LEU A 543 2.15 -17.16 17.10
N GLY A 544 2.03 -17.33 18.42
CA GLY A 544 3.17 -17.29 19.35
C GLY A 544 3.94 -15.97 19.41
N CYS A 545 3.35 -14.86 18.95
CA CYS A 545 3.96 -13.53 18.92
C CYS A 545 2.96 -12.42 19.24
N GLY A 546 3.44 -11.17 19.33
CA GLY A 546 2.61 -10.00 19.67
C GLY A 546 2.95 -8.77 18.83
N PRO A 547 2.54 -8.71 17.55
CA PRO A 547 2.72 -7.51 16.72
C PRO A 547 1.85 -6.35 17.26
N THR A 548 2.26 -5.13 16.92
CA THR A 548 1.51 -3.89 17.23
C THR A 548 0.80 -3.39 15.98
N LEU A 549 -0.52 -3.21 16.07
CA LEU A 549 -1.38 -2.65 15.03
C LEU A 549 -2.06 -1.39 15.60
N THR A 550 -1.83 -0.24 14.96
CA THR A 550 -2.43 1.04 15.34
C THR A 550 -3.16 1.63 14.14
N ASP A 551 -4.43 1.99 14.32
CA ASP A 551 -5.29 2.60 13.31
C ASP A 551 -5.30 1.85 11.96
N CYS A 552 -5.19 0.53 12.01
CA CYS A 552 -5.21 -0.31 10.81
C CYS A 552 -6.65 -0.64 10.39
N THR A 553 -6.86 -0.83 9.09
CA THR A 553 -8.14 -1.28 8.54
C THR A 553 -8.01 -2.69 7.98
N ILE A 554 -8.80 -3.62 8.50
CA ILE A 554 -8.87 -5.00 8.04
C ILE A 554 -10.24 -5.19 7.41
N ARG A 555 -10.29 -5.38 6.09
CA ARG A 555 -11.57 -5.34 5.39
C ARG A 555 -11.70 -6.33 4.24
N ASP A 556 -12.93 -6.58 3.83
CA ASP A 556 -13.24 -7.44 2.68
C ASP A 556 -12.56 -8.83 2.81
N ALA A 557 -12.78 -9.48 3.97
CA ALA A 557 -12.10 -10.71 4.37
C ALA A 557 -13.09 -11.87 4.51
N ALA A 558 -12.93 -12.93 3.73
CA ALA A 558 -13.96 -13.97 3.61
C ALA A 558 -14.02 -15.00 4.76
N SER A 559 -12.91 -15.17 5.49
CA SER A 559 -12.72 -16.28 6.44
C SER A 559 -12.23 -15.80 7.82
N GLY A 560 -12.64 -14.60 8.21
CA GLY A 560 -12.28 -13.96 9.49
C GLY A 560 -11.28 -12.82 9.35
N GLY A 561 -11.28 -11.91 10.33
CA GLY A 561 -10.38 -10.75 10.35
C GLY A 561 -9.03 -11.13 10.94
N LEU A 562 -8.94 -11.20 12.26
CA LEU A 562 -7.74 -11.57 12.99
C LEU A 562 -7.92 -12.90 13.74
N GLN A 563 -7.02 -13.84 13.52
CA GLN A 563 -6.98 -15.12 14.24
C GLN A 563 -5.72 -15.22 15.11
N LEU A 564 -5.93 -15.51 16.39
CA LEU A 564 -4.88 -15.72 17.38
C LEU A 564 -4.74 -17.21 17.73
N ASP A 565 -3.58 -17.57 18.27
CA ASP A 565 -3.44 -18.76 19.12
C ASP A 565 -3.36 -18.39 20.61
N THR A 566 -3.27 -19.40 21.47
CA THR A 566 -3.28 -19.22 22.92
C THR A 566 -2.04 -18.50 23.47
N ALA A 567 -0.96 -18.41 22.69
CA ALA A 567 0.29 -17.74 23.06
C ALA A 567 0.40 -16.32 22.48
N ALA A 568 -0.44 -15.96 21.50
CA ALA A 568 -0.44 -14.65 20.88
C ALA A 568 -0.92 -13.55 21.83
N ARG A 569 -0.19 -12.43 21.88
CA ARG A 569 -0.50 -11.25 22.71
C ARG A 569 -0.26 -9.96 21.92
N PRO A 570 -1.02 -9.70 20.84
CA PRO A 570 -0.85 -8.48 20.04
C PRO A 570 -1.35 -7.24 20.78
N SER A 571 -0.84 -6.07 20.39
CA SER A 571 -1.48 -4.79 20.72
C SER A 571 -2.23 -4.29 19.48
N VAL A 572 -3.55 -4.13 19.58
CA VAL A 572 -4.44 -3.73 18.48
C VAL A 572 -5.27 -2.55 18.96
N ARG A 573 -4.96 -1.34 18.48
CA ARG A 573 -5.55 -0.10 18.99
C ARG A 573 -6.13 0.75 17.87
N GLY A 574 -7.36 1.22 18.02
CA GLY A 574 -8.01 2.09 17.03
C GLY A 574 -8.28 1.42 15.67
N CYS A 575 -8.14 0.10 15.57
CA CYS A 575 -8.28 -0.61 14.30
C CYS A 575 -9.76 -0.80 13.92
N SER A 576 -10.03 -0.83 12.61
CA SER A 576 -11.36 -1.07 12.06
C SER A 576 -11.44 -2.39 11.32
N PHE A 577 -12.46 -3.19 11.64
CA PHE A 577 -12.79 -4.44 10.97
C PHE A 577 -14.05 -4.25 10.14
N MET A 578 -13.98 -4.39 8.82
CA MET A 578 -15.11 -4.08 7.95
C MET A 578 -15.41 -5.22 6.97
N ASN A 579 -16.67 -5.59 6.80
CA ASN A 579 -17.03 -6.63 5.82
C ASN A 579 -16.25 -7.96 6.04
N VAL A 580 -16.17 -8.38 7.30
CA VAL A 580 -15.53 -9.65 7.70
C VAL A 580 -16.58 -10.76 7.70
N LEU A 581 -16.36 -11.78 6.86
CA LEU A 581 -17.30 -12.87 6.61
C LEU A 581 -16.83 -14.18 7.26
N GLY A 582 -17.77 -15.12 7.41
CA GLY A 582 -17.53 -16.51 7.82
C GLY A 582 -17.18 -16.73 9.29
N HIS A 583 -16.58 -15.75 9.96
CA HIS A 583 -16.11 -15.83 11.35
C HIS A 583 -16.17 -14.46 12.04
N PRO A 584 -16.01 -14.41 13.38
CA PRO A 584 -15.89 -13.14 14.09
C PRO A 584 -14.72 -12.29 13.62
N ALA A 585 -14.82 -10.98 13.84
CA ALA A 585 -13.79 -10.00 13.54
C ALA A 585 -12.43 -10.38 14.18
N VAL A 586 -12.45 -10.82 15.44
CA VAL A 586 -11.28 -11.41 16.11
C VAL A 586 -11.65 -12.72 16.79
N ARG A 587 -10.83 -13.77 16.63
CA ARG A 587 -11.02 -15.09 17.23
C ARG A 587 -9.73 -15.69 17.79
N GLY A 588 -9.86 -16.71 18.63
CA GLY A 588 -8.72 -17.44 19.19
C GLY A 588 -8.03 -16.74 20.35
N ALA A 589 -8.57 -15.62 20.84
CA ALA A 589 -7.94 -14.84 21.90
C ALA A 589 -7.94 -15.62 23.23
N SER A 590 -6.93 -15.38 24.06
CA SER A 590 -6.98 -15.67 25.49
C SER A 590 -7.47 -14.44 26.25
N PHE A 591 -7.88 -14.63 27.51
CA PHE A 591 -8.25 -13.51 28.37
C PHE A 591 -7.11 -12.51 28.58
N GLU A 592 -5.85 -12.95 28.67
CA GLU A 592 -4.72 -12.02 28.82
C GLU A 592 -4.41 -11.25 27.53
N ALA A 593 -4.86 -11.75 26.37
CA ALA A 593 -4.73 -11.02 25.11
C ALA A 593 -5.76 -9.87 25.00
N VAL A 594 -6.89 -9.94 25.71
CA VAL A 594 -8.00 -8.97 25.60
C VAL A 594 -7.54 -7.54 25.88
N ALA A 595 -6.67 -7.34 26.88
CA ALA A 595 -6.14 -6.03 27.24
C ALA A 595 -5.33 -5.36 26.10
N GLY A 596 -4.85 -6.14 25.14
CA GLY A 596 -4.18 -5.64 23.95
C GLY A 596 -5.13 -4.97 22.95
N PHE A 597 -6.44 -5.22 23.03
CA PHE A 597 -7.46 -4.71 22.11
C PHE A 597 -8.15 -3.48 22.68
N VAL A 598 -7.85 -2.28 22.17
CA VAL A 598 -8.36 -1.02 22.72
C VAL A 598 -9.00 -0.18 21.62
N ASP A 599 -10.23 0.29 21.82
CA ASP A 599 -10.96 1.21 20.95
C ASP A 599 -11.09 0.74 19.49
N ASN A 600 -11.24 -0.58 19.31
CA ASN A 600 -11.43 -1.17 17.98
C ASN A 600 -12.89 -1.15 17.56
N THR A 601 -13.13 -0.99 16.25
CA THR A 601 -14.47 -0.95 15.67
C THR A 601 -14.71 -2.12 14.73
N ALA A 602 -15.97 -2.53 14.60
CA ALA A 602 -16.38 -3.51 13.61
C ALA A 602 -17.68 -3.09 12.93
N VAL A 603 -17.72 -3.18 11.60
CA VAL A 603 -18.86 -2.76 10.78
C VAL A 603 -19.15 -3.81 9.71
N ALA A 604 -20.43 -4.15 9.55
CA ALA A 604 -20.87 -5.11 8.54
C ALA A 604 -20.13 -6.47 8.61
N CYS A 605 -19.94 -7.00 9.82
CA CYS A 605 -19.30 -8.30 10.04
C CYS A 605 -20.36 -9.36 10.37
N PRO A 606 -20.98 -10.03 9.37
CA PRO A 606 -22.06 -10.99 9.60
C PRO A 606 -21.65 -12.22 10.41
N GLY A 607 -20.36 -12.56 10.44
CA GLY A 607 -19.82 -13.62 11.30
C GLY A 607 -19.62 -13.19 12.77
N GLY A 608 -19.91 -11.93 13.11
CA GLY A 608 -19.76 -11.33 14.43
C GLY A 608 -18.77 -10.17 14.44
N GLY A 609 -19.21 -8.98 14.87
CA GLY A 609 -18.36 -7.77 15.00
C GLY A 609 -17.50 -7.71 16.27
N TYR A 610 -17.32 -8.83 16.97
CA TYR A 610 -16.79 -8.86 18.33
C TYR A 610 -15.43 -9.55 18.45
N LEU A 611 -14.80 -9.37 19.61
CA LEU A 611 -13.63 -10.12 20.06
C LEU A 611 -14.08 -11.42 20.74
N ARG A 612 -13.67 -12.57 20.18
CA ARG A 612 -13.96 -13.89 20.74
C ARG A 612 -12.78 -14.49 21.50
N VAL A 613 -13.03 -14.86 22.76
CA VAL A 613 -12.08 -15.56 23.64
C VAL A 613 -12.33 -17.06 23.55
N ASP A 614 -11.32 -17.82 23.12
CA ASP A 614 -11.39 -19.27 22.95
C ASP A 614 -10.46 -20.03 23.91
N ALA A 615 -9.61 -19.32 24.67
CA ALA A 615 -8.80 -19.89 25.74
C ALA A 615 -9.33 -19.42 27.11
N GLY A 616 -9.92 -20.36 27.85
CA GLY A 616 -10.81 -20.05 28.97
C GLY A 616 -10.17 -19.95 30.36
N SER A 617 -8.96 -20.48 30.54
CA SER A 617 -8.25 -20.43 31.83
C SER A 617 -7.62 -19.05 32.02
N ILE A 618 -7.82 -18.45 33.20
CA ILE A 618 -7.27 -17.16 33.61
C ILE A 618 -6.35 -17.42 34.80
N ALA A 619 -5.05 -17.59 34.53
CA ALA A 619 -4.05 -17.83 35.57
C ALA A 619 -3.43 -16.54 36.12
N GLY A 620 -3.47 -15.46 35.33
CA GLY A 620 -2.98 -14.12 35.69
C GLY A 620 -4.12 -13.10 35.83
N ALA A 621 -3.81 -11.82 35.58
CA ALA A 621 -4.80 -10.74 35.60
C ALA A 621 -5.41 -10.52 34.22
N ALA A 622 -6.74 -10.58 34.14
CA ALA A 622 -7.52 -10.21 32.98
C ALA A 622 -8.44 -9.04 33.32
N VAL A 623 -8.37 -7.96 32.55
CA VAL A 623 -9.22 -6.78 32.71
C VAL A 623 -10.00 -6.57 31.41
N ILE A 624 -11.31 -6.43 31.52
CA ILE A 624 -12.20 -6.12 30.40
C ILE A 624 -12.94 -4.83 30.74
N GLY A 625 -12.71 -3.80 29.94
CA GLY A 625 -13.44 -2.54 29.94
C GLY A 625 -14.25 -2.33 28.66
N ARG A 626 -14.92 -1.18 28.58
CA ARG A 626 -15.71 -0.77 27.41
C ARG A 626 -14.83 -0.68 26.15
N GLU A 627 -13.59 -0.24 26.32
CA GLU A 627 -12.58 -0.11 25.26
C GLU A 627 -12.23 -1.43 24.58
N ASN A 628 -12.43 -2.57 25.25
CA ASN A 628 -12.18 -3.90 24.68
C ASN A 628 -13.41 -4.46 23.93
N CYS A 629 -14.60 -3.87 24.14
CA CYS A 629 -15.88 -4.37 23.67
C CYS A 629 -16.17 -3.94 22.22
N MET A 630 -15.28 -4.29 21.28
CA MET A 630 -15.50 -4.07 19.85
C MET A 630 -16.82 -4.72 19.39
N GLY A 631 -17.62 -4.02 18.59
CA GLY A 631 -18.96 -4.48 18.22
C GLY A 631 -19.97 -4.58 19.38
N GLY A 632 -19.62 -4.06 20.56
CA GLY A 632 -20.50 -3.96 21.73
C GLY A 632 -20.16 -4.93 22.87
N ALA A 633 -19.42 -6.01 22.64
CA ALA A 633 -19.10 -7.01 23.66
C ALA A 633 -17.82 -7.82 23.39
N VAL A 634 -17.26 -8.41 24.45
CA VAL A 634 -16.34 -9.54 24.35
C VAL A 634 -17.15 -10.84 24.47
N VAL A 635 -16.91 -11.82 23.59
CA VAL A 635 -17.69 -13.06 23.53
C VAL A 635 -16.85 -14.27 23.95
N LEU A 636 -17.39 -15.12 24.82
CA LEU A 636 -16.80 -16.38 25.21
C LEU A 636 -17.18 -17.50 24.24
N GLY A 637 -16.15 -18.13 23.65
CA GLY A 637 -16.26 -19.35 22.87
C GLY A 637 -15.98 -20.63 23.67
N THR A 638 -15.60 -20.51 24.94
CA THR A 638 -15.28 -21.62 25.85
C THR A 638 -15.65 -21.27 27.30
N ASN A 639 -15.62 -22.25 28.20
CA ASN A 639 -15.83 -22.01 29.63
C ASN A 639 -14.74 -21.07 30.17
N ALA A 640 -15.14 -20.07 30.97
CA ALA A 640 -14.17 -19.24 31.68
C ALA A 640 -13.89 -19.83 33.06
N VAL A 641 -12.61 -20.00 33.38
CA VAL A 641 -12.15 -20.49 34.67
C VAL A 641 -11.11 -19.51 35.20
N VAL A 642 -11.47 -18.74 36.23
CA VAL A 642 -10.51 -17.94 36.99
C VAL A 642 -9.81 -18.85 37.97
N GLU A 643 -8.55 -19.19 37.68
CA GLU A 643 -7.74 -20.06 38.52
C GLU A 643 -7.51 -19.44 39.90
N SER A 644 -7.12 -20.24 40.90
CA SER A 644 -6.94 -19.78 42.28
C SER A 644 -5.98 -18.58 42.46
N THR A 645 -5.02 -18.40 41.55
CA THR A 645 -4.09 -17.26 41.53
C THR A 645 -4.49 -16.15 40.56
N GLY A 646 -5.48 -16.40 39.70
CA GLY A 646 -5.92 -15.48 38.67
C GLY A 646 -6.92 -14.45 39.17
N SER A 647 -7.14 -13.41 38.36
CA SER A 647 -8.16 -12.40 38.61
C SER A 647 -8.86 -11.99 37.32
N LEU A 648 -10.19 -11.93 37.35
CA LEU A 648 -11.00 -11.31 36.30
C LEU A 648 -11.58 -9.99 36.83
N THR A 649 -11.34 -8.90 36.11
CA THR A 649 -11.93 -7.59 36.39
C THR A 649 -12.82 -7.15 35.24
N LEU A 650 -14.09 -6.84 35.52
CA LEU A 650 -15.00 -6.18 34.59
C LEU A 650 -15.18 -4.73 35.02
N SER A 651 -14.64 -3.80 34.23
CA SER A 651 -14.79 -2.36 34.46
C SER A 651 -16.15 -1.87 34.00
N ALA A 652 -16.51 -0.64 34.37
CA ALA A 652 -17.78 -0.03 33.99
C ALA A 652 -17.95 0.02 32.47
N GLY A 653 -19.12 -0.37 31.98
CA GLY A 653 -19.47 -0.46 30.56
C GLY A 653 -18.98 -1.72 29.85
N ALA A 654 -18.29 -2.63 30.55
CA ALA A 654 -17.89 -3.91 29.96
C ALA A 654 -19.09 -4.85 29.77
N ASN A 655 -19.21 -5.42 28.57
CA ASN A 655 -20.18 -6.46 28.26
C ASN A 655 -19.45 -7.75 27.91
N LEU A 656 -19.65 -8.79 28.72
CA LEU A 656 -19.15 -10.13 28.48
C LEU A 656 -20.32 -11.02 28.07
N LYS A 657 -20.28 -11.56 26.85
CA LYS A 657 -21.31 -12.44 26.33
C LYS A 657 -20.87 -13.89 26.30
N VAL A 658 -21.80 -14.78 26.61
CA VAL A 658 -21.54 -16.19 26.85
C VAL A 658 -22.34 -17.01 25.85
N ALA A 659 -21.65 -17.82 25.03
CA ALA A 659 -22.32 -18.73 24.11
C ALA A 659 -23.04 -19.86 24.88
N SER A 660 -24.00 -20.49 24.23
CA SER A 660 -24.87 -21.47 24.89
C SER A 660 -24.08 -22.63 25.49
N THR A 661 -24.52 -23.12 26.64
CA THR A 661 -23.87 -24.22 27.41
C THR A 661 -22.50 -23.92 28.04
N LEU A 662 -22.07 -22.66 28.09
CA LEU A 662 -20.82 -22.29 28.77
C LEU A 662 -21.07 -21.83 30.22
N THR A 663 -20.03 -21.95 31.03
CA THR A 663 -19.98 -21.59 32.46
C THR A 663 -18.89 -20.56 32.72
N ILE A 664 -19.06 -19.78 33.80
CA ILE A 664 -17.99 -18.98 34.40
C ILE A 664 -17.77 -19.49 35.82
N ARG A 665 -16.56 -20.00 36.10
CA ARG A 665 -16.16 -20.48 37.41
C ARG A 665 -15.02 -19.62 37.95
N VAL A 666 -15.12 -19.24 39.22
CA VAL A 666 -14.14 -18.36 39.86
C VAL A 666 -13.57 -19.04 41.10
N TYR A 667 -12.31 -19.45 41.03
CA TYR A 667 -11.51 -19.94 42.17
C TYR A 667 -10.58 -18.86 42.73
N GLY A 668 -10.11 -17.95 41.88
CA GLY A 668 -9.31 -16.77 42.25
C GLY A 668 -10.19 -15.55 42.50
N HIS A 669 -9.80 -14.38 42.01
CA HIS A 669 -10.48 -13.11 42.29
C HIS A 669 -11.46 -12.73 41.17
N LEU A 670 -12.65 -12.25 41.53
CA LEU A 670 -13.57 -11.57 40.61
C LEU A 670 -13.86 -10.17 41.15
N LEU A 671 -13.66 -9.17 40.30
CA LEU A 671 -13.96 -7.78 40.58
C LEU A 671 -14.85 -7.24 39.47
N THR A 672 -16.00 -6.67 39.81
CA THR A 672 -16.82 -5.92 38.85
C THR A 672 -17.04 -4.51 39.38
N TYR A 673 -17.08 -3.53 38.48
CA TYR A 673 -17.26 -2.12 38.85
C TYR A 673 -18.29 -1.45 37.94
N GLY A 674 -19.24 -0.73 38.54
CA GLY A 674 -20.25 0.05 37.80
C GLY A 674 -21.07 -0.82 36.84
N PRO A 675 -21.94 -0.25 35.97
CA PRO A 675 -22.81 -1.07 35.15
C PRO A 675 -21.96 -1.87 34.16
N SER A 676 -21.82 -3.16 34.43
CA SER A 676 -21.20 -4.17 33.58
C SER A 676 -22.20 -5.32 33.42
N ALA A 677 -22.09 -6.08 32.33
CA ALA A 677 -23.04 -7.16 32.06
C ALA A 677 -22.35 -8.47 31.70
N ILE A 678 -22.87 -9.57 32.24
CA ILE A 678 -22.64 -10.93 31.74
C ILE A 678 -23.97 -11.46 31.21
N THR A 679 -24.06 -11.71 29.91
CA THR A 679 -25.30 -12.17 29.28
C THR A 679 -25.05 -13.19 28.17
N SER A 680 -26.10 -13.63 27.52
CA SER A 680 -26.07 -14.54 26.38
C SER A 680 -25.67 -13.83 25.08
N ILE A 681 -25.11 -14.58 24.13
CA ILE A 681 -24.90 -14.12 22.75
C ILE A 681 -26.20 -13.71 22.02
N HIS A 682 -27.36 -14.09 22.55
CA HIS A 682 -28.69 -13.82 22.01
C HIS A 682 -29.37 -12.56 22.60
N ASP A 683 -28.70 -11.90 23.57
CA ASP A 683 -29.24 -10.73 24.27
C ASP A 683 -28.75 -9.44 23.62
N ASP A 684 -29.59 -8.82 22.79
CA ASP A 684 -29.24 -7.58 22.08
C ASP A 684 -29.30 -6.34 22.99
N VAL A 685 -29.88 -6.45 24.18
CA VAL A 685 -30.03 -5.32 25.13
C VAL A 685 -28.68 -4.85 25.63
N TYR A 686 -27.78 -5.78 25.92
CA TYR A 686 -26.43 -5.50 26.39
C TYR A 686 -25.43 -5.92 25.35
N GLY A 687 -24.74 -4.97 24.72
CA GLY A 687 -23.65 -5.25 23.78
C GLY A 687 -24.06 -5.61 22.35
N GLY A 688 -25.30 -5.30 21.94
CA GLY A 688 -25.76 -5.36 20.54
C GLY A 688 -25.90 -6.77 19.95
N ASP A 689 -26.18 -6.88 18.65
CA ASP A 689 -26.37 -8.16 17.96
C ASP A 689 -25.04 -8.92 17.81
N THR A 690 -24.90 -10.02 18.55
CA THR A 690 -23.71 -10.90 18.52
C THR A 690 -23.98 -12.28 17.93
N ASN A 691 -25.21 -12.58 17.52
CA ASN A 691 -25.58 -13.86 16.91
C ASN A 691 -26.08 -13.70 15.46
N GLY A 692 -26.06 -12.49 14.92
CA GLY A 692 -26.33 -12.18 13.51
C GLY A 692 -27.80 -12.32 13.12
N ASN A 693 -28.72 -12.30 14.08
CA ASN A 693 -30.16 -12.39 13.82
C ASN A 693 -30.82 -11.00 13.66
N GLY A 694 -30.03 -9.92 13.63
CA GLY A 694 -30.49 -8.53 13.68
C GLY A 694 -30.90 -8.14 15.10
N ASN A 695 -31.38 -6.89 15.28
CA ASN A 695 -31.91 -6.40 16.58
C ASN A 695 -33.25 -7.05 16.99
N ALA A 696 -33.50 -8.27 16.54
CA ALA A 696 -34.67 -9.07 16.91
C ALA A 696 -34.39 -9.72 18.27
N THR A 697 -34.65 -8.95 19.33
CA THR A 697 -34.41 -9.35 20.72
C THR A 697 -34.88 -10.78 20.99
N SER A 698 -33.93 -11.68 21.25
CA SER A 698 -34.18 -13.09 21.61
C SER A 698 -33.69 -13.43 23.03
N ALA A 699 -33.61 -12.42 23.90
CA ALA A 699 -33.24 -12.58 25.30
C ALA A 699 -34.24 -13.51 25.99
N ALA A 700 -33.75 -14.68 26.42
CA ALA A 700 -34.54 -15.69 27.11
C ALA A 700 -33.72 -16.35 28.21
N ALA A 701 -34.40 -16.87 29.22
CA ALA A 701 -33.76 -17.69 30.24
C ALA A 701 -33.15 -18.97 29.68
N ASN A 702 -32.27 -19.63 30.44
CA ASN A 702 -31.63 -20.91 30.10
C ASN A 702 -30.69 -20.88 28.89
N GLN A 703 -30.12 -19.74 28.52
CA GLN A 703 -29.22 -19.67 27.36
C GLN A 703 -27.79 -20.08 27.72
N TRP A 704 -27.31 -19.80 28.93
CA TRP A 704 -26.01 -20.29 29.46
C TRP A 704 -26.15 -20.73 30.92
N TYR A 705 -25.14 -21.39 31.50
CA TYR A 705 -25.28 -22.00 32.83
C TYR A 705 -25.39 -20.96 33.94
N GLY A 706 -24.36 -20.15 34.16
CA GLY A 706 -24.33 -19.17 35.23
C GLY A 706 -22.92 -18.87 35.72
N LEU A 707 -22.83 -17.93 36.65
CA LEU A 707 -21.59 -17.53 37.33
C LEU A 707 -21.50 -18.24 38.67
N ARG A 708 -20.46 -19.05 38.88
CA ARG A 708 -20.20 -19.73 40.16
C ARG A 708 -18.89 -19.28 40.77
N VAL A 709 -18.96 -18.83 42.00
CA VAL A 709 -17.85 -18.29 42.77
C VAL A 709 -17.53 -19.23 43.92
N GLU A 710 -16.37 -19.87 43.83
CA GLU A 710 -15.76 -20.76 44.84
C GLU A 710 -14.43 -20.17 45.29
N SER A 711 -14.38 -18.84 45.34
CA SER A 711 -13.15 -18.08 45.53
C SER A 711 -12.57 -18.25 46.93
N THR A 712 -11.25 -18.38 47.01
CA THR A 712 -10.49 -18.22 48.26
C THR A 712 -9.92 -16.81 48.44
N GLY A 713 -9.92 -16.00 47.38
CA GLY A 713 -9.42 -14.62 47.36
C GLY A 713 -10.51 -13.58 47.64
N PHE A 714 -10.11 -12.37 48.01
CA PHE A 714 -11.05 -11.25 48.14
C PHE A 714 -11.60 -10.84 46.77
N GLY A 715 -12.91 -10.71 46.66
CA GLY A 715 -13.56 -10.20 45.45
C GLY A 715 -14.85 -9.46 45.73
N ALA A 716 -15.34 -8.75 44.72
CA ALA A 716 -16.56 -7.97 44.79
C ALA A 716 -17.31 -8.06 43.46
N ILE A 717 -18.55 -8.53 43.51
CA ILE A 717 -19.51 -8.39 42.43
C ILE A 717 -20.34 -7.16 42.75
N ASP A 718 -19.96 -6.04 42.17
CA ASP A 718 -20.56 -4.74 42.36
C ASP A 718 -21.06 -4.15 41.03
N GLY A 719 -22.34 -3.79 40.97
CA GLY A 719 -22.97 -3.21 39.78
C GLY A 719 -23.16 -4.16 38.60
N LEU A 720 -22.97 -5.47 38.78
CA LEU A 720 -23.06 -6.45 37.70
C LEU A 720 -24.51 -6.77 37.32
N VAL A 721 -24.76 -6.92 36.02
CA VAL A 721 -26.01 -7.45 35.48
C VAL A 721 -25.76 -8.83 34.89
N VAL A 722 -26.41 -9.86 35.45
CA VAL A 722 -26.35 -11.24 34.95
C VAL A 722 -27.71 -11.59 34.35
N ARG A 723 -27.73 -11.96 33.06
CA ARG A 723 -28.98 -12.20 32.32
C ARG A 723 -28.96 -13.48 31.51
N CYS A 724 -30.14 -14.01 31.22
CA CYS A 724 -30.33 -15.13 30.28
C CYS A 724 -29.61 -16.42 30.71
N ALA A 725 -29.22 -16.53 31.98
CA ALA A 725 -28.49 -17.67 32.52
C ALA A 725 -29.46 -18.78 33.00
N GLY A 726 -28.93 -19.76 33.71
CA GLY A 726 -29.67 -20.77 34.45
C GLY A 726 -29.86 -22.12 33.76
N ALA A 727 -29.18 -22.34 32.63
CA ALA A 727 -29.21 -23.62 31.94
C ALA A 727 -28.75 -24.77 32.87
N GLY A 728 -29.38 -25.93 32.74
CA GLY A 728 -29.02 -27.12 33.53
C GLY A 728 -29.30 -26.98 35.03
N GLY A 729 -30.20 -26.07 35.43
CA GLY A 729 -30.57 -25.86 36.83
C GLY A 729 -29.50 -25.12 37.64
N TRP A 730 -28.65 -24.34 36.96
CA TRP A 730 -27.70 -23.47 37.64
C TRP A 730 -28.37 -22.17 38.07
N PRO A 731 -27.98 -21.57 39.20
CA PRO A 731 -28.41 -20.21 39.50
C PRO A 731 -27.71 -19.21 38.56
N GLY A 732 -28.26 -18.00 38.45
CA GLY A 732 -27.61 -16.91 37.72
C GLY A 732 -26.25 -16.56 38.32
N VAL A 733 -26.23 -16.34 39.64
CA VAL A 733 -25.02 -16.17 40.45
C VAL A 733 -25.06 -17.11 41.64
N ALA A 734 -24.05 -17.98 41.76
CA ALA A 734 -23.81 -18.82 42.92
C ALA A 734 -22.57 -18.33 43.68
N SER A 735 -22.70 -18.04 44.98
CA SER A 735 -21.56 -17.71 45.83
C SER A 735 -21.41 -18.74 46.97
N TYR A 736 -20.24 -19.38 46.98
CA TYR A 736 -19.79 -20.32 48.00
C TYR A 736 -18.55 -19.78 48.75
N SER A 737 -18.30 -18.47 48.68
CA SER A 737 -17.08 -17.84 49.20
C SER A 737 -17.38 -16.83 50.31
N THR A 738 -16.74 -16.99 51.47
CA THR A 738 -16.77 -16.01 52.57
C THR A 738 -15.98 -14.73 52.29
N SER A 739 -15.26 -14.69 51.17
CA SER A 739 -14.41 -13.56 50.76
C SER A 739 -15.01 -12.74 49.62
N MET A 740 -16.21 -13.11 49.16
CA MET A 740 -16.92 -12.44 48.06
C MET A 740 -17.98 -11.50 48.60
N ALA A 741 -17.89 -10.22 48.26
CA ALA A 741 -18.93 -9.24 48.52
C ALA A 741 -19.87 -9.10 47.31
N LEU A 742 -21.18 -9.03 47.56
CA LEU A 742 -22.22 -8.92 46.53
C LEU A 742 -22.98 -7.62 46.73
N PHE A 743 -22.83 -6.67 45.81
CA PHE A 743 -23.43 -5.34 45.92
C PHE A 743 -24.11 -4.93 44.62
N ARG A 744 -25.27 -4.27 44.72
CA ARG A 744 -25.87 -3.47 43.62
C ARG A 744 -26.08 -4.24 42.30
N SER A 745 -26.15 -5.56 42.38
CA SER A 745 -26.12 -6.45 41.22
C SER A 745 -27.49 -7.03 40.93
N ARG A 746 -27.74 -7.34 39.66
CA ARG A 746 -29.05 -7.79 39.18
C ARG A 746 -28.92 -9.11 38.43
N CYS A 747 -29.70 -10.10 38.87
CA CYS A 747 -29.98 -11.31 38.12
C CYS A 747 -31.36 -11.19 37.50
N GLU A 748 -31.48 -11.38 36.19
CA GLU A 748 -32.78 -11.39 35.54
C GLU A 748 -32.89 -12.32 34.34
N LEU A 749 -34.12 -12.75 34.03
CA LEU A 749 -34.38 -13.77 33.00
C LEU A 749 -33.51 -15.02 33.23
N ILE A 750 -33.52 -15.53 34.47
CA ILE A 750 -32.70 -16.67 34.88
C ILE A 750 -33.54 -17.95 34.82
N GLY A 751 -32.94 -19.01 34.30
CA GLY A 751 -33.54 -20.32 34.06
C GLY A 751 -33.71 -21.22 35.29
N ASP A 752 -33.26 -20.74 36.45
CA ASP A 752 -33.51 -21.31 37.77
C ASP A 752 -33.45 -20.18 38.82
N THR A 753 -32.64 -20.29 39.87
CA THR A 753 -32.58 -19.31 40.96
C THR A 753 -31.76 -18.08 40.55
N GLY A 754 -32.20 -16.86 40.89
CA GLY A 754 -31.45 -15.64 40.60
C GLY A 754 -30.08 -15.63 41.29
N PHE A 755 -30.10 -15.59 42.63
CA PHE A 755 -28.92 -15.69 43.48
C PHE A 755 -28.99 -16.91 44.39
N GLU A 756 -28.00 -17.79 44.31
CA GLU A 756 -27.75 -18.82 45.31
C GLU A 756 -26.57 -18.38 46.19
N ILE A 757 -26.82 -18.12 47.46
CA ILE A 757 -25.79 -17.62 48.38
C ILE A 757 -25.64 -18.61 49.53
N VAL A 758 -24.58 -19.41 49.44
CA VAL A 758 -24.19 -20.40 50.46
C VAL A 758 -23.11 -19.83 51.38
N ALA A 759 -22.29 -18.92 50.86
CA ALA A 759 -21.40 -18.07 51.65
C ALA A 759 -21.13 -16.76 50.90
N ALA A 760 -21.02 -15.66 51.66
CA ALA A 760 -20.63 -14.33 51.19
C ALA A 760 -19.97 -13.58 52.35
N LEU A 761 -19.11 -12.61 52.02
CA LEU A 761 -18.58 -11.63 52.98
C LEU A 761 -19.69 -10.66 53.41
N ALA A 762 -20.45 -10.18 52.42
CA ALA A 762 -21.59 -9.28 52.58
C ALA A 762 -22.48 -9.36 51.34
N ALA A 763 -23.79 -9.11 51.51
CA ALA A 763 -24.74 -9.07 50.41
C ALA A 763 -25.78 -7.95 50.63
N SER A 764 -25.81 -6.95 49.75
CA SER A 764 -26.82 -5.90 49.80
C SER A 764 -27.17 -5.34 48.43
N ASP A 765 -28.34 -4.71 48.34
CA ASP A 765 -28.76 -3.93 47.16
C ASP A 765 -28.90 -4.81 45.89
N LEU A 766 -29.24 -6.09 46.07
CA LEU A 766 -29.33 -7.08 44.99
C LEU A 766 -30.76 -7.16 44.41
N VAL A 767 -30.88 -7.42 43.11
CA VAL A 767 -32.17 -7.56 42.42
C VAL A 767 -32.29 -8.91 41.72
N ALA A 768 -33.29 -9.72 42.06
CA ALA A 768 -33.66 -10.93 41.33
C ALA A 768 -35.04 -10.76 40.68
N PHE A 769 -35.08 -10.80 39.35
CA PHE A 769 -36.28 -10.47 38.57
C PHE A 769 -36.54 -11.48 37.44
N LEU A 770 -37.78 -11.96 37.28
CA LEU A 770 -38.14 -12.94 36.24
C LEU A 770 -37.23 -14.18 36.22
N CYS A 771 -36.88 -14.70 37.40
CA CYS A 771 -36.22 -15.99 37.52
C CYS A 771 -37.28 -17.10 37.49
N THR A 772 -37.08 -18.17 36.73
CA THR A 772 -38.01 -19.31 36.69
C THR A 772 -38.01 -20.08 38.02
N GLY A 773 -36.91 -20.02 38.75
CA GLY A 773 -36.76 -20.53 40.12
C GLY A 773 -37.06 -19.46 41.17
N SER A 774 -36.39 -19.55 42.33
CA SER A 774 -36.54 -18.54 43.39
C SER A 774 -35.70 -17.30 43.08
N GLY A 775 -36.06 -16.14 43.63
CA GLY A 775 -35.22 -14.95 43.49
C GLY A 775 -33.87 -15.14 44.20
N PHE A 776 -33.93 -15.51 45.49
CA PHE A 776 -32.78 -15.76 46.35
C PHE A 776 -32.92 -17.10 47.08
N SER A 777 -31.88 -17.93 47.02
CA SER A 777 -31.74 -19.16 47.80
C SER A 777 -30.58 -19.02 48.77
N LEU A 778 -30.89 -19.07 50.07
CA LEU A 778 -29.93 -18.89 51.16
C LEU A 778 -29.61 -20.25 51.79
N GLY A 779 -28.45 -20.80 51.43
CA GLY A 779 -28.07 -22.18 51.77
C GLY A 779 -27.20 -22.32 53.01
N GLY A 780 -26.47 -21.28 53.40
CA GLY A 780 -25.50 -21.30 54.50
C GLY A 780 -24.92 -19.92 54.80
N GLY A 781 -24.13 -19.80 55.87
CA GLY A 781 -23.41 -18.58 56.24
C GLY A 781 -24.10 -17.71 57.30
N GLY A 782 -23.42 -16.61 57.68
CA GLY A 782 -23.84 -15.69 58.75
C GLY A 782 -23.86 -14.21 58.31
N PHE A 783 -24.03 -13.94 57.01
CA PHE A 783 -24.11 -12.58 56.48
C PHE A 783 -25.58 -12.13 56.43
N ASP A 784 -25.84 -10.88 56.83
CA ASP A 784 -27.15 -10.27 56.66
C ASP A 784 -27.38 -9.95 55.18
N LEU A 785 -28.60 -10.18 54.70
CA LEU A 785 -29.05 -9.76 53.38
C LEU A 785 -29.84 -8.47 53.54
N ARG A 786 -29.31 -7.35 53.03
CA ARG A 786 -29.89 -6.03 53.26
C ARG A 786 -30.36 -5.37 51.98
N ARG A 787 -31.57 -4.82 52.01
CA ARG A 787 -32.11 -3.96 50.96
C ARG A 787 -32.11 -4.62 49.57
N CYS A 788 -32.54 -5.88 49.51
CA CYS A 788 -32.60 -6.64 48.25
C CYS A 788 -34.04 -6.74 47.73
N THR A 789 -34.22 -6.82 46.42
CA THR A 789 -35.54 -6.95 45.77
C THR A 789 -35.65 -8.27 45.02
N ALA A 790 -36.64 -9.08 45.35
CA ALA A 790 -37.06 -10.28 44.61
C ALA A 790 -38.45 -10.05 44.01
N ALA A 791 -38.54 -9.86 42.69
CA ALA A 791 -39.80 -9.49 42.06
C ALA A 791 -40.14 -10.39 40.85
N TYR A 792 -41.42 -10.77 40.73
CA TYR A 792 -41.95 -11.52 39.58
C TYR A 792 -41.18 -12.82 39.24
N ASN A 793 -40.63 -13.50 40.25
CA ASN A 793 -40.02 -14.82 40.07
C ASN A 793 -41.09 -15.91 40.06
N PHE A 794 -40.87 -17.01 39.33
CA PHE A 794 -41.88 -18.03 39.08
C PHE A 794 -41.91 -19.10 40.20
N SER A 795 -41.12 -18.90 41.24
CA SER A 795 -41.18 -19.62 42.52
C SER A 795 -41.21 -18.61 43.68
N ARG A 796 -40.42 -18.83 44.74
CA ARG A 796 -40.38 -17.98 45.94
C ARG A 796 -39.53 -16.72 45.72
N GLY A 797 -39.78 -15.66 46.49
CA GLY A 797 -38.91 -14.48 46.49
C GLY A 797 -37.57 -14.79 47.14
N PHE A 798 -37.58 -15.02 48.45
CA PHE A 798 -36.45 -15.44 49.26
C PHE A 798 -36.77 -16.80 49.89
N VAL A 799 -35.85 -17.76 49.80
CA VAL A 799 -35.98 -19.08 50.41
C VAL A 799 -34.75 -19.45 51.23
N ARG A 800 -34.96 -19.98 52.43
CA ARG A 800 -33.91 -20.62 53.24
C ARG A 800 -33.80 -22.10 52.88
N SER A 801 -32.74 -22.48 52.17
CA SER A 801 -32.53 -23.83 51.62
C SER A 801 -31.46 -24.60 52.44
N GLY A 802 -31.88 -25.31 53.49
CA GLY A 802 -30.97 -26.24 54.21
C GLY A 802 -30.62 -25.89 55.66
N GLY A 803 -31.34 -24.95 56.30
CA GLY A 803 -31.29 -24.70 57.74
C GLY A 803 -30.01 -24.06 58.29
N ALA A 804 -28.90 -24.07 57.55
CA ALA A 804 -27.57 -23.66 58.00
C ALA A 804 -27.28 -22.14 57.92
N TRP A 805 -28.07 -21.35 57.20
CA TRP A 805 -27.96 -19.88 57.23
C TRP A 805 -28.54 -19.32 58.55
N THR A 806 -27.87 -18.36 59.19
CA THR A 806 -28.16 -17.96 60.59
C THR A 806 -28.30 -16.45 60.82
N ALA A 807 -28.44 -15.65 59.76
CA ALA A 807 -28.46 -14.19 59.84
C ALA A 807 -29.85 -13.59 59.62
N ASN A 808 -29.95 -12.29 59.33
CA ASN A 808 -31.23 -11.60 59.11
C ASN A 808 -31.40 -11.14 57.65
N VAL A 809 -32.65 -11.08 57.21
CA VAL A 809 -33.03 -10.37 55.98
C VAL A 809 -33.73 -9.08 56.41
N SER A 810 -33.20 -7.95 55.96
CA SER A 810 -33.68 -6.62 56.38
C SER A 810 -33.87 -5.69 55.19
N SER A 811 -34.85 -4.78 55.29
CA SER A 811 -35.18 -3.82 54.23
C SER A 811 -35.47 -4.47 52.88
N ALA A 812 -35.88 -5.74 52.85
CA ALA A 812 -36.01 -6.51 51.61
C ALA A 812 -37.42 -6.44 51.03
N LEU A 813 -37.52 -6.46 49.71
CA LEU A 813 -38.78 -6.39 48.98
C LEU A 813 -39.04 -7.70 48.22
N ALA A 814 -40.14 -8.37 48.50
CA ALA A 814 -40.53 -9.63 47.85
C ALA A 814 -41.98 -9.55 47.34
N PHE A 815 -42.17 -9.17 46.07
CA PHE A 815 -43.51 -8.92 45.51
C PHE A 815 -43.71 -9.48 44.09
N GLY A 816 -44.94 -9.87 43.76
CA GLY A 816 -45.28 -10.41 42.44
C GLY A 816 -44.72 -11.81 42.13
N ASN A 817 -44.04 -12.46 43.09
CA ASN A 817 -43.54 -13.83 42.93
C ASN A 817 -44.70 -14.85 42.94
N ALA A 818 -44.56 -15.95 42.21
CA ALA A 818 -45.61 -16.98 42.12
C ALA A 818 -45.78 -17.79 43.43
N GLY A 819 -44.71 -17.92 44.21
CA GLY A 819 -44.71 -18.49 45.56
C GLY A 819 -44.74 -17.44 46.67
N LEU A 820 -44.41 -17.84 47.90
CA LEU A 820 -44.27 -16.91 49.02
C LEU A 820 -43.12 -15.92 48.77
N GLY A 821 -43.29 -14.68 49.24
CA GLY A 821 -42.23 -13.67 49.24
C GLY A 821 -41.05 -14.11 50.09
N PHE A 822 -41.31 -14.64 51.29
CA PHE A 822 -40.31 -15.19 52.22
C PHE A 822 -40.74 -16.59 52.65
N ASP A 823 -39.87 -17.59 52.49
CA ASP A 823 -40.16 -18.98 52.86
C ASP A 823 -39.02 -19.65 53.64
N GLY A 824 -39.37 -20.37 54.70
CA GLY A 824 -38.43 -21.11 55.55
C GLY A 824 -37.72 -20.29 56.64
N PHE A 825 -38.14 -19.06 56.90
CA PHE A 825 -37.56 -18.18 57.92
C PHE A 825 -38.30 -18.28 59.26
N ALA A 826 -37.55 -18.22 60.37
CA ALA A 826 -38.10 -18.18 61.72
C ALA A 826 -38.65 -16.78 62.06
N SER A 827 -39.51 -16.71 63.09
CA SER A 827 -40.09 -15.44 63.51
C SER A 827 -39.01 -14.44 63.92
N GLY A 828 -39.05 -13.24 63.35
CA GLY A 828 -38.11 -12.17 63.64
C GLY A 828 -36.79 -12.22 62.88
N GLU A 829 -36.53 -13.21 62.01
CA GLU A 829 -35.37 -13.22 61.08
C GLU A 829 -35.56 -12.25 59.90
N ILE A 830 -36.82 -11.99 59.53
CA ILE A 830 -37.22 -10.98 58.55
C ILE A 830 -37.63 -9.70 59.29
N ARG A 831 -37.04 -8.55 58.95
CA ARG A 831 -37.33 -7.25 59.60
C ARG A 831 -37.43 -6.13 58.59
N TYR A 832 -38.26 -5.13 58.87
CA TYR A 832 -38.43 -3.93 58.03
C TYR A 832 -38.55 -4.25 56.54
N SER A 833 -39.22 -5.35 56.18
CA SER A 833 -39.27 -5.90 54.83
C SER A 833 -40.70 -6.00 54.34
N ASN A 834 -40.92 -5.99 53.02
CA ASN A 834 -42.26 -6.03 52.43
C ASN A 834 -42.47 -7.31 51.61
N GLY A 835 -43.48 -8.11 51.94
CA GLY A 835 -43.87 -9.29 51.14
C GLY A 835 -44.72 -10.31 51.90
N SER A 836 -45.15 -11.35 51.17
CA SER A 836 -45.94 -12.46 51.73
C SER A 836 -45.04 -13.49 52.43
N GLY A 837 -45.61 -14.29 53.35
CA GLY A 837 -44.87 -15.36 54.06
C GLY A 837 -44.12 -14.92 55.33
N ILE A 838 -44.27 -13.65 55.73
CA ILE A 838 -43.65 -13.11 56.94
C ILE A 838 -44.41 -13.60 58.18
N THR A 839 -43.72 -14.26 59.12
CA THR A 839 -44.30 -14.76 60.37
C THR A 839 -43.83 -13.92 61.58
N GLY A 840 -44.45 -12.75 61.77
CA GLY A 840 -44.03 -11.79 62.81
C GLY A 840 -42.73 -11.04 62.49
N GLY A 841 -42.26 -10.21 63.42
CA GLY A 841 -41.09 -9.33 63.24
C GLY A 841 -41.43 -7.85 63.15
N THR A 842 -40.46 -6.99 63.49
CA THR A 842 -40.62 -5.53 63.59
C THR A 842 -40.61 -4.87 62.22
N GLY A 843 -41.57 -3.97 61.97
CA GLY A 843 -41.58 -3.08 60.80
C GLY A 843 -41.86 -3.75 59.45
N ASN A 844 -42.28 -5.01 59.43
CA ASN A 844 -42.58 -5.72 58.20
C ASN A 844 -43.93 -5.30 57.60
N LEU A 845 -43.98 -5.18 56.28
CA LEU A 845 -45.14 -4.86 55.47
C LEU A 845 -45.57 -6.08 54.63
N ASN A 846 -46.82 -6.07 54.18
CA ASN A 846 -47.33 -6.98 53.17
C ASN A 846 -48.31 -6.20 52.29
N SER A 847 -47.77 -5.29 51.50
CA SER A 847 -48.54 -4.36 50.67
C SER A 847 -47.89 -4.21 49.30
N ASP A 848 -48.67 -3.77 48.32
CA ASP A 848 -48.17 -3.52 46.97
C ASP A 848 -47.10 -2.41 47.01
N PRO A 849 -45.88 -2.64 46.49
CA PRO A 849 -44.83 -1.62 46.44
C PRO A 849 -45.06 -0.56 45.36
N PHE A 850 -46.06 -0.70 44.49
CA PHE A 850 -46.34 0.21 43.37
C PHE A 850 -45.09 0.47 42.51
N PHE A 851 -44.60 -0.58 41.84
CA PHE A 851 -43.52 -0.43 40.85
C PHE A 851 -43.97 0.44 39.67
N VAL A 852 -43.06 1.25 39.13
CA VAL A 852 -43.32 2.15 37.99
C VAL A 852 -43.72 1.39 36.73
N ASP A 853 -42.93 0.39 36.32
CA ASP A 853 -43.25 -0.51 35.20
C ASP A 853 -42.57 -1.86 35.39
N ALA A 854 -43.16 -2.68 36.25
CA ALA A 854 -42.63 -4.00 36.52
C ALA A 854 -42.60 -4.92 35.30
N ALA A 855 -43.50 -4.74 34.31
CA ALA A 855 -43.53 -5.58 33.12
C ALA A 855 -42.31 -5.34 32.22
N ALA A 856 -41.83 -4.08 32.14
CA ALA A 856 -40.59 -3.73 31.48
C ALA A 856 -39.33 -3.96 32.35
N GLY A 857 -39.49 -4.43 33.58
CA GLY A 857 -38.39 -4.62 34.53
C GLY A 857 -37.89 -3.34 35.21
N ASP A 858 -38.69 -2.27 35.16
CA ASP A 858 -38.49 -1.04 35.94
C ASP A 858 -39.10 -1.21 37.34
N LEU A 859 -38.23 -1.56 38.29
CA LEU A 859 -38.58 -1.83 39.68
C LEU A 859 -38.37 -0.61 40.59
N ARG A 860 -38.41 0.60 40.04
CA ARG A 860 -38.45 1.82 40.86
C ARG A 860 -39.81 1.93 41.56
N LEU A 861 -39.81 2.49 42.77
CA LEU A 861 -41.02 2.75 43.52
C LEU A 861 -41.75 3.96 42.94
N ALA A 862 -43.09 3.94 42.91
CA ALA A 862 -43.91 5.08 42.56
C ALA A 862 -44.08 6.04 43.78
N PRO A 863 -44.42 7.32 43.57
CA PRO A 863 -44.45 8.37 44.62
C PRO A 863 -45.32 8.12 45.86
N THR A 864 -46.20 7.12 45.85
CA THR A 864 -47.10 6.79 46.98
C THR A 864 -46.87 5.37 47.50
N SER A 865 -45.71 4.79 47.19
CA SER A 865 -45.36 3.46 47.64
C SER A 865 -45.26 3.40 49.17
N PRO A 866 -45.83 2.37 49.82
CA PRO A 866 -45.64 2.15 51.25
C PRO A 866 -44.22 1.70 51.60
N CYS A 867 -43.36 1.46 50.60
CA CYS A 867 -41.97 1.04 50.80
C CYS A 867 -41.00 2.22 50.90
N ILE A 868 -41.45 3.44 50.61
CA ILE A 868 -40.67 4.68 50.77
C ILE A 868 -40.44 4.94 52.27
N ASP A 869 -39.20 5.25 52.65
CA ASP A 869 -38.74 5.55 54.01
C ASP A 869 -39.14 4.48 55.06
N ALA A 870 -39.31 3.23 54.62
CA ALA A 870 -39.88 2.16 55.42
C ALA A 870 -38.88 1.06 55.88
N GLY A 871 -37.61 1.11 55.42
CA GLY A 871 -36.59 0.10 55.69
C GLY A 871 -36.00 0.17 57.12
N ASP A 872 -34.93 -0.55 57.45
CA ASP A 872 -34.43 -0.59 58.84
C ASP A 872 -33.97 0.82 59.33
N PRO A 873 -34.54 1.39 60.41
CA PRO A 873 -34.17 2.72 60.89
C PRO A 873 -32.74 2.82 61.44
N PHE A 874 -32.06 1.68 61.66
CA PHE A 874 -30.65 1.65 62.05
C PHE A 874 -29.70 1.47 60.87
N ASP A 875 -30.25 1.26 59.67
CA ASP A 875 -29.47 1.12 58.44
C ASP A 875 -29.28 2.50 57.81
N ALA A 876 -28.08 3.07 58.00
CA ALA A 876 -27.67 4.35 57.44
C ALA A 876 -26.48 4.15 56.49
N PRO A 877 -26.69 3.47 55.35
CA PRO A 877 -25.62 3.17 54.40
C PRO A 877 -25.06 4.45 53.79
N ILE A 878 -23.75 4.49 53.61
CA ILE A 878 -23.08 5.54 52.85
C ILE A 878 -22.89 5.04 51.42
N GLY A 879 -23.26 5.85 50.43
CA GLY A 879 -23.03 5.57 49.01
C GLY A 879 -24.28 5.68 48.16
N MET A 880 -24.23 5.03 47.00
CA MET A 880 -25.28 5.05 45.99
C MET A 880 -25.92 3.67 45.83
N ASP A 881 -27.21 3.65 45.51
CA ASP A 881 -27.98 2.49 45.10
C ASP A 881 -27.55 1.96 43.74
N ARG A 882 -28.28 0.96 43.27
CA ARG A 882 -28.00 0.31 41.99
C ARG A 882 -28.16 1.24 40.78
N LEU A 883 -29.08 2.20 40.85
CA LEU A 883 -29.37 3.13 39.76
C LEU A 883 -28.51 4.40 39.83
N GLY A 884 -27.71 4.54 40.89
CA GLY A 884 -26.80 5.67 41.12
C GLY A 884 -27.39 6.77 42.01
N PHE A 885 -28.53 6.53 42.66
CA PHE A 885 -29.15 7.44 43.63
C PHE A 885 -28.51 7.28 45.01
N PRO A 886 -28.35 8.34 45.82
CA PRO A 886 -27.87 8.17 47.20
C PRO A 886 -28.81 7.26 48.01
N ARG A 887 -28.27 6.41 48.91
CA ARG A 887 -29.08 5.44 49.68
C ARG A 887 -29.80 6.00 50.91
N PHE A 888 -29.63 7.27 51.26
CA PHE A 888 -30.16 7.80 52.52
C PHE A 888 -30.86 9.11 52.23
N LEU A 889 -32.06 8.96 51.65
CA LEU A 889 -32.91 10.05 51.20
C LEU A 889 -34.06 10.25 52.20
N ASP A 890 -34.75 11.38 52.05
CA ASP A 890 -36.03 11.67 52.69
C ASP A 890 -37.06 11.70 51.56
N GLY A 891 -37.57 10.51 51.22
CA GLY A 891 -38.39 10.26 50.05
C GLY A 891 -39.80 10.84 50.17
N ASP A 892 -40.40 10.74 51.36
CA ASP A 892 -41.73 11.24 51.71
C ASP A 892 -41.73 12.70 52.20
N LEU A 893 -40.54 13.28 52.40
CA LEU A 893 -40.29 14.68 52.79
C LEU A 893 -40.80 15.02 54.21
N ASP A 894 -40.82 14.06 55.12
CA ASP A 894 -41.23 14.26 56.51
C ASP A 894 -40.10 14.74 57.45
N SER A 895 -38.89 14.95 56.89
CA SER A 895 -37.64 15.32 57.59
C SER A 895 -36.95 14.18 58.36
N VAL A 896 -37.36 12.92 58.16
CA VAL A 896 -36.72 11.73 58.71
C VAL A 896 -36.12 10.90 57.58
N GLN A 897 -34.81 11.01 57.40
CA GLN A 897 -34.11 10.18 56.43
C GLN A 897 -34.11 8.71 56.85
N ARG A 898 -34.53 7.83 55.95
CA ARG A 898 -34.56 6.39 56.16
C ARG A 898 -34.34 5.69 54.83
N VAL A 899 -33.74 4.51 54.87
CA VAL A 899 -33.62 3.69 53.66
C VAL A 899 -34.99 3.20 53.21
N ASP A 900 -35.18 3.10 51.90
CA ASP A 900 -36.34 2.43 51.32
C ASP A 900 -36.28 0.91 51.49
N ILE A 901 -37.45 0.26 51.46
CA ILE A 901 -37.53 -1.20 51.35
C ILE A 901 -37.24 -1.59 49.89
N GLY A 902 -36.10 -2.24 49.67
CA GLY A 902 -35.66 -2.76 48.38
C GLY A 902 -34.32 -2.21 47.90
N ALA A 903 -33.91 -2.66 46.72
CA ALA A 903 -32.60 -2.35 46.15
C ALA A 903 -32.48 -0.95 45.49
N ASN A 904 -33.60 -0.28 45.24
CA ASN A 904 -33.65 1.04 44.61
C ASN A 904 -34.22 2.05 45.61
N GLU A 905 -33.57 3.20 45.74
CA GLU A 905 -34.14 4.35 46.47
C GLU A 905 -35.15 5.07 45.57
N TYR A 906 -36.21 5.59 46.17
CA TYR A 906 -37.15 6.50 45.57
C TYR A 906 -36.52 7.89 45.55
N ASP A 907 -36.31 8.40 44.33
CA ASP A 907 -35.88 9.76 44.13
C ASP A 907 -37.08 10.67 43.85
N ASN A 908 -37.27 11.69 44.68
CA ASN A 908 -38.28 12.73 44.49
C ASN A 908 -37.74 13.94 43.71
N CYS A 909 -36.45 13.99 43.37
CA CYS A 909 -35.78 15.08 42.68
C CYS A 909 -34.64 14.61 41.75
N LEU A 910 -34.88 14.55 40.45
CA LEU A 910 -33.89 14.20 39.44
C LEU A 910 -33.21 15.42 38.82
N VAL A 911 -31.96 15.23 38.38
CA VAL A 911 -31.20 16.18 37.57
C VAL A 911 -30.54 15.49 36.38
N PHE A 912 -30.66 16.13 35.23
CA PHE A 912 -30.06 15.75 33.96
C PHE A 912 -29.17 16.88 33.46
N ALA A 913 -28.07 16.54 32.81
CA ALA A 913 -27.33 17.49 32.00
C ALA A 913 -27.10 16.94 30.60
N GLY A 914 -27.19 17.82 29.61
CA GLY A 914 -26.90 17.50 28.22
C GLY A 914 -26.82 18.77 27.37
N GLY A 915 -26.17 18.71 26.21
CA GLY A 915 -25.98 19.87 25.35
C GLY A 915 -24.74 19.72 24.48
N ASN A 916 -24.29 20.83 23.88
CA ASN A 916 -23.05 20.84 23.12
C ASN A 916 -21.86 20.98 24.07
N THR A 917 -21.25 19.88 24.47
CA THR A 917 -20.22 19.76 25.50
C THR A 917 -18.79 19.97 24.97
N VAL A 918 -18.60 20.97 24.11
CA VAL A 918 -17.28 21.39 23.60
C VAL A 918 -16.97 22.82 24.04
N PRO A 919 -15.69 23.26 24.07
CA PRO A 919 -15.36 24.67 24.28
C PRO A 919 -16.13 25.59 23.31
N GLY A 920 -16.88 26.54 23.85
CA GLY A 920 -17.74 27.46 23.08
C GLY A 920 -19.17 26.95 22.85
N GLY A 921 -19.50 25.75 23.31
CA GLY A 921 -20.86 25.20 23.31
C GLY A 921 -21.71 25.65 24.52
N SER A 922 -22.76 24.89 24.83
CA SER A 922 -23.63 25.15 25.99
C SER A 922 -24.19 23.84 26.55
N VAL A 923 -24.17 23.71 27.87
CA VAL A 923 -24.80 22.60 28.60
C VAL A 923 -26.14 23.04 29.16
N THR A 924 -27.17 22.24 28.96
CA THR A 924 -28.47 22.42 29.58
C THR A 924 -28.58 21.51 30.80
N ILE A 925 -28.87 22.07 31.97
CA ILE A 925 -29.23 21.31 33.18
C ILE A 925 -30.75 21.31 33.29
N THR A 926 -31.36 20.13 33.33
CA THR A 926 -32.81 19.94 33.49
C THR A 926 -33.09 19.26 34.82
N THR A 927 -34.02 19.81 35.58
CA THR A 927 -34.44 19.26 36.88
C THR A 927 -35.85 18.71 36.78
N LEU A 928 -36.12 17.55 37.36
CA LEU A 928 -37.47 17.02 37.53
C LEU A 928 -37.73 16.72 39.00
N SER A 929 -38.95 16.94 39.51
CA SER A 929 -39.29 16.54 40.88
C SER A 929 -40.77 16.18 41.03
N THR A 930 -41.05 15.25 41.94
CA THR A 930 -42.41 14.78 42.26
C THR A 930 -42.57 14.54 43.78
N PRO A 931 -43.37 15.37 44.49
CA PRO A 931 -44.08 16.57 43.99
C PRO A 931 -43.11 17.70 43.57
N PRO A 932 -43.58 18.75 42.88
CA PRO A 932 -42.75 19.92 42.58
C PRO A 932 -42.16 20.53 43.87
N ILE A 933 -40.84 20.47 44.06
CA ILE A 933 -40.11 21.05 45.21
C ILE A 933 -39.13 22.14 44.74
N PHE A 934 -38.74 23.07 45.61
CA PHE A 934 -37.82 24.17 45.23
C PHE A 934 -36.38 23.67 45.12
N VAL A 935 -35.73 23.83 43.98
CA VAL A 935 -34.30 23.49 43.82
C VAL A 935 -33.46 24.71 44.19
N ALA A 936 -32.54 24.60 45.16
CA ALA A 936 -31.86 25.78 45.73
C ALA A 936 -30.33 25.81 45.61
N VAL A 937 -29.65 24.66 45.50
CA VAL A 937 -28.18 24.62 45.56
C VAL A 937 -27.60 23.62 44.58
N LEU A 938 -26.76 24.10 43.66
CA LEU A 938 -25.93 23.30 42.76
C LEU A 938 -24.52 23.16 43.35
N VAL A 939 -24.10 21.93 43.65
CA VAL A 939 -22.75 21.64 44.13
C VAL A 939 -21.96 21.04 42.97
N MET A 940 -20.84 21.65 42.55
CA MET A 940 -19.98 21.17 41.46
C MET A 940 -18.60 20.74 41.99
N GLY A 941 -18.15 19.52 41.67
CA GLY A 941 -16.88 18.95 42.14
C GLY A 941 -16.00 18.43 41.00
N LEU A 942 -14.68 18.58 41.16
CA LEU A 942 -13.68 17.86 40.37
C LEU A 942 -13.38 16.52 41.06
N PRO A 943 -13.11 15.44 40.30
CA PRO A 943 -12.54 14.23 40.87
C PRO A 943 -11.26 14.58 41.66
N SER A 944 -11.25 14.21 42.94
CA SER A 944 -10.47 14.79 44.06
C SER A 944 -8.94 14.95 43.92
N SER A 945 -8.39 15.97 44.59
CA SER A 945 -7.20 15.77 45.46
C SER A 945 -6.99 16.72 46.67
N SER A 946 -7.74 17.82 46.90
CA SER A 946 -7.40 18.71 48.05
C SER A 946 -8.43 19.73 48.58
N GLY A 947 -9.75 19.50 48.47
CA GLY A 947 -10.78 20.42 49.00
C GLY A 947 -11.54 19.90 50.24
N LEU A 948 -12.18 20.79 51.00
CA LEU A 948 -13.03 20.46 52.16
C LEU A 948 -14.08 19.40 51.77
N PRO A 949 -14.21 18.29 52.53
CA PRO A 949 -14.95 17.12 52.08
C PRO A 949 -16.47 17.27 52.26
N LEU A 950 -17.22 17.26 51.15
CA LEU A 950 -18.55 16.66 51.13
C LEU A 950 -18.35 15.20 50.73
N LEU A 951 -18.79 14.28 51.61
CA LEU A 951 -18.36 12.88 51.73
C LEU A 951 -18.34 12.01 50.45
N ASN A 952 -18.89 12.46 49.32
CA ASN A 952 -18.99 11.69 48.07
C ASN A 952 -18.49 12.40 46.79
N PHE A 953 -18.02 13.66 46.81
CA PHE A 953 -17.85 14.46 45.57
C PHE A 953 -16.42 14.98 45.28
N GLY A 954 -15.44 14.65 46.12
CA GLY A 954 -14.12 15.25 46.03
C GLY A 954 -14.11 16.74 46.41
N GLY A 955 -13.03 17.45 46.05
CA GLY A 955 -12.89 18.87 46.38
C GLY A 955 -13.85 19.72 45.55
N ILE A 956 -14.68 20.52 46.22
CA ILE A 956 -15.62 21.42 45.56
C ILE A 956 -14.84 22.53 44.86
N TRP A 957 -15.06 22.72 43.56
CA TRP A 957 -14.67 23.96 42.88
C TRP A 957 -15.86 24.91 42.96
N ILE A 958 -15.89 25.73 44.00
CA ILE A 958 -16.72 26.94 43.99
C ILE A 958 -15.77 28.09 43.72
N ASP A 959 -15.72 28.56 42.48
CA ASP A 959 -15.13 29.88 42.22
C ASP A 959 -16.08 30.93 42.82
N MET A 960 -15.82 31.32 44.07
CA MET A 960 -16.56 32.35 44.79
C MET A 960 -16.17 33.78 44.35
N THR A 961 -15.37 33.95 43.29
CA THR A 961 -14.95 35.28 42.82
C THR A 961 -15.92 35.92 41.80
N GLY A 962 -16.94 35.17 41.36
CA GLY A 962 -18.08 35.68 40.57
C GLY A 962 -19.40 35.72 41.37
N PRO A 963 -20.36 36.59 41.02
CA PRO A 963 -21.62 36.73 41.73
C PRO A 963 -22.56 35.57 41.35
N PHE A 964 -22.46 34.45 42.07
CA PHE A 964 -23.51 33.43 42.01
C PHE A 964 -24.51 33.71 43.14
N ASP A 965 -25.65 34.31 42.76
CA ASP A 965 -26.88 34.15 43.52
C ASP A 965 -27.18 32.64 43.62
N THR A 966 -27.74 32.21 44.75
CA THR A 966 -28.40 30.91 44.83
C THR A 966 -29.45 30.86 43.72
N VAL A 967 -29.20 30.07 42.68
CA VAL A 967 -30.12 30.01 41.55
C VAL A 967 -31.30 29.13 41.96
N VAL A 968 -32.32 29.78 42.53
CA VAL A 968 -33.61 29.15 42.83
C VAL A 968 -34.46 29.23 41.56
N TRP A 969 -34.76 28.08 40.94
CA TRP A 969 -35.69 28.01 39.81
C TRP A 969 -36.81 26.99 40.08
N PRO A 970 -37.95 27.09 39.38
CA PRO A 970 -39.11 26.24 39.63
C PRO A 970 -38.77 24.75 39.46
N ALA A 971 -39.33 23.88 40.30
CA ALA A 971 -39.31 22.45 40.05
C ALA A 971 -39.80 22.14 38.62
N ASN A 972 -39.14 21.22 37.93
CA ASN A 972 -39.44 20.84 36.55
C ASN A 972 -39.10 21.94 35.51
N GLY A 973 -37.82 22.29 35.38
CA GLY A 973 -37.32 23.33 34.46
C GLY A 973 -35.91 23.02 33.92
N ALA A 974 -35.44 23.80 32.94
CA ALA A 974 -34.12 23.65 32.34
C ALA A 974 -33.36 24.99 32.29
N ILE A 975 -32.07 24.98 32.60
CA ILE A 975 -31.17 26.13 32.51
C ILE A 975 -30.03 25.83 31.55
N ALA A 976 -29.76 26.74 30.60
CA ALA A 976 -28.62 26.63 29.71
C ALA A 976 -27.42 27.39 30.28
N ILE A 977 -26.29 26.71 30.38
CA ILE A 977 -25.01 27.20 30.87
C ILE A 977 -24.01 27.20 29.70
N PRO A 978 -23.53 28.35 29.23
CA PRO A 978 -22.53 28.42 28.16
C PRO A 978 -21.16 27.89 28.63
N ILE A 979 -20.45 27.18 27.76
CA ILE A 979 -19.10 26.66 28.01
C ILE A 979 -18.06 27.65 27.46
N PRO A 980 -17.11 28.13 28.27
CA PRO A 980 -16.03 28.98 27.78
C PRO A 980 -15.23 28.34 26.63
N ALA A 981 -14.95 29.11 25.56
CA ALA A 981 -14.21 28.64 24.40
C ALA A 981 -12.71 28.33 24.64
N GLY A 982 -12.16 28.73 25.78
CA GLY A 982 -10.75 28.56 26.13
C GLY A 982 -10.45 27.48 27.18
N LEU A 983 -11.39 26.56 27.44
CA LEU A 983 -11.22 25.48 28.42
C LEU A 983 -10.26 24.40 27.89
N SER A 984 -9.38 23.90 28.77
CA SER A 984 -8.55 22.72 28.51
C SER A 984 -9.37 21.46 28.67
N THR A 985 -9.40 20.59 27.66
CA THR A 985 -10.22 19.36 27.62
C THR A 985 -9.33 18.11 27.50
N PRO A 986 -9.81 16.93 27.96
CA PRO A 986 -11.10 16.68 28.60
C PRO A 986 -11.14 17.15 30.05
N LEU A 987 -12.28 17.71 30.46
CA LEU A 987 -12.55 18.11 31.85
C LEU A 987 -13.91 17.56 32.29
N SER A 988 -13.92 16.74 33.33
CA SER A 988 -15.15 16.19 33.92
C SER A 988 -15.45 16.83 35.27
N PHE A 989 -16.71 17.19 35.47
CA PHE A 989 -17.23 17.66 36.75
C PHE A 989 -18.55 16.97 37.05
N SER A 990 -18.71 16.62 38.33
CA SER A 990 -19.94 16.04 38.85
C SER A 990 -20.68 17.09 39.65
N PHE A 991 -22.00 17.09 39.55
CA PHE A 991 -22.84 17.99 40.29
C PHE A 991 -24.11 17.33 40.80
N GLN A 992 -24.64 17.91 41.87
CA GLN A 992 -25.91 17.53 42.49
C GLN A 992 -26.70 18.75 42.87
N LEU A 993 -28.02 18.56 42.96
CA LEU A 993 -28.95 19.55 43.45
C LEU A 993 -29.49 19.15 44.80
N VAL A 994 -29.78 20.14 45.65
CA VAL A 994 -30.57 19.93 46.86
C VAL A 994 -31.97 20.50 46.64
N GLY A 995 -32.96 19.62 46.61
CA GLY A 995 -34.37 19.95 46.53
C GLY A 995 -34.95 20.22 47.91
N LEU A 996 -35.50 21.41 48.13
CA LEU A 996 -36.09 21.85 49.38
C LEU A 996 -37.61 21.72 49.33
N ALA A 997 -38.21 21.08 50.34
CA ALA A 997 -39.67 21.03 50.50
C ALA A 997 -40.29 22.43 50.63
N ASN A 998 -39.53 23.39 51.18
CA ASN A 998 -39.77 24.83 51.12
C ASN A 998 -38.44 25.59 51.41
N PRO A 999 -38.33 26.91 51.19
CA PRO A 999 -37.06 27.66 51.31
C PRO A 999 -36.34 27.59 52.67
N TRP A 1000 -36.96 27.01 53.71
CA TRP A 1000 -36.48 27.06 55.10
C TRP A 1000 -36.32 25.68 55.76
N MET A 1001 -36.63 24.58 55.08
CA MET A 1001 -36.51 23.22 55.62
C MET A 1001 -35.31 22.46 55.04
N ARG A 1002 -34.90 21.37 55.72
CA ARG A 1002 -33.93 20.42 55.16
C ARG A 1002 -34.54 19.79 53.90
N GLY A 1003 -33.69 19.62 52.88
CA GLY A 1003 -34.09 19.09 51.58
C GLY A 1003 -33.44 17.75 51.27
N ASN A 1004 -33.84 17.16 50.15
CA ASN A 1004 -33.28 15.93 49.62
C ASN A 1004 -32.20 16.21 48.57
N ALA A 1005 -31.21 15.33 48.43
CA ALA A 1005 -30.19 15.44 47.37
C ALA A 1005 -30.66 14.69 46.13
N SER A 1006 -30.51 15.29 44.95
CA SER A 1006 -30.78 14.64 43.68
C SER A 1006 -29.77 13.53 43.37
N ASN A 1007 -30.04 12.74 42.33
CA ASN A 1007 -28.98 11.98 41.68
C ASN A 1007 -27.77 12.86 41.32
N PRO A 1008 -26.54 12.33 41.34
CA PRO A 1008 -25.41 12.99 40.72
C PRO A 1008 -25.58 13.01 39.21
N ALA A 1009 -25.24 14.13 38.59
CA ALA A 1009 -25.05 14.25 37.15
C ALA A 1009 -23.60 14.62 36.88
N THR A 1010 -22.98 13.97 35.90
CA THR A 1010 -21.60 14.27 35.48
C THR A 1010 -21.62 14.78 34.06
N ILE A 1011 -20.88 15.85 33.81
CA ILE A 1011 -20.61 16.38 32.48
C ILE A 1011 -19.13 16.21 32.21
N THR A 1012 -18.81 15.70 31.02
CA THR A 1012 -17.47 15.76 30.45
C THR A 1012 -17.48 16.76 29.33
N ILE A 1013 -16.62 17.77 29.41
CA ILE A 1013 -16.32 18.64 28.28
C ILE A 1013 -15.22 17.95 27.48
N GLU A 1014 -15.55 17.61 26.23
CA GLU A 1014 -14.64 16.95 25.28
C GLU A 1014 -13.72 17.94 24.56
#